data_AF-A0A936D718-F1
#
_entry.id   AF-A0A936D718-F1
#
_cell.length_a   1.000
_cell.length_b   1.000
_cell.length_c   1.000
_cell.angle_alpha   90.00
_cell.angle_beta   90.00
_cell.angle_gamma   90.00
#
_symmetry.space_group_name_H-M   'P 1'
#
loop_
_entity.id
_entity.type
_entity.pdbx_description
1 polymer ?
#
loop_
_entity_poly.entity_id
_entity_poly.type
_entity_poly.pdbx_seq_one_letter_code
_entity_poly.pdbx_strand_id
1 'polypeptide(L)'
;MKRLRANVSSLPVLAALGAMASLLVTGKASAEPFPQRGERIFSPGRSAASEDSGEALVLNPANLGHLTGKELRWTGVRCTDTQKVACGHSFNLSSPLVFGLGGGFRVDYISPPSTVGAPYYGQDYVWLTWGLGYNVSKAVSVGVSLQSSFSPNPNVGGMTALSAGISYRPSPRLGFSLVAHDFNGPASQPVPTGPERIGLPVLDRQYMAAVAFRPTGTRALEVGAEVRYYDGSDQARPRVVMGVDIPGVGRARGDVEVGNLSQSDPSYLATIGLELQLRGVSLGGGAIVGNALGKSTDAGQYLTASLADFESPAGIPRSEHGVSIRLEATPGTRNHVRLLRKLWKISERSDIASVTLLVRDEPATSFAHAEELADAFRVLRARGKKVICSFEDAGPKALYACASADRIVLNPAGGVRYAGLKSTHIYLAGLLEKIGVKAEFVRIGAHKSAPEQFMNKGASETARADQEDLLRNTEAVFVKNLSLYRNIPEASVRESTKKGPFVALEARDAKFVDTLAFDDELDRVTSDVVGHKVSVSKYEDEVVAPMRFGQRSKVGLLYIDGDMVDGRSSKVPLIGMKLCGSYTIAESAKRLREDPTVKAVVLRVETPGGSSLAADVMWRELRLLAQKKPLIVSMGTIAASGGYYVASAGTKIYALPLTLTGSIGIFYGKADVSELLSKLGVNVEVRKVTPRADAESFFRPFSDDERKELDRKVHQFYDVFLDRVSQGRKMTRSEVDAVGQGRVWAGQQALDKKLVDEMGGLRHALEYARKAGHLPDDAPIQEEPPIEKTFLETALEIVGISPGPLVVDGLPLQIRDAVRAVAPMAIYTDSTPLARTEWEPIGESGKDDDDK
;
A
#
# COMPACT_ATOMS: atom_id res chain seq x y z
N MET A 1 0.82 31.33 7.90
CA MET A 1 -0.32 31.98 8.61
C MET A 1 -1.37 32.69 7.74
N LYS A 2 -1.40 32.58 6.40
CA LYS A 2 -2.41 33.28 5.53
C LYS A 2 -3.31 32.37 4.66
N ARG A 3 -3.42 31.06 4.92
CA ARG A 3 -4.29 30.13 4.16
C ARG A 3 -5.18 29.21 5.02
N LEU A 4 -5.67 29.72 6.15
CA LEU A 4 -6.62 29.01 7.04
C LEU A 4 -8.03 29.63 7.05
N ARG A 5 -8.37 30.43 6.03
CA ARG A 5 -9.72 30.96 5.83
C ARG A 5 -10.35 30.33 4.58
N ALA A 6 -10.85 29.11 4.73
CA ALA A 6 -11.87 28.56 3.85
C ALA A 6 -13.00 28.03 4.73
N ASN A 7 -14.11 28.75 4.67
CA ASN A 7 -15.34 28.62 5.43
C ASN A 7 -15.82 27.17 5.64
N VAL A 8 -15.79 26.71 6.88
CA VAL A 8 -16.91 25.98 7.46
C VAL A 8 -17.45 26.89 8.55
N SER A 9 -18.51 27.62 8.24
CA SER A 9 -19.25 28.40 9.22
C SER A 9 -19.57 27.49 10.41
N SER A 10 -19.19 27.89 11.62
CA SER A 10 -19.51 27.19 12.88
C SER A 10 -21.01 27.26 13.25
N LEU A 11 -21.81 28.03 12.49
CA LEU A 11 -23.24 28.21 12.71
C LEU A 11 -24.10 26.93 12.61
N PRO A 12 -23.90 25.99 11.67
CA PRO A 12 -24.70 24.77 11.59
C PRO A 12 -24.39 23.79 12.74
N VAL A 13 -23.17 23.82 13.29
CA VAL A 13 -22.76 22.96 14.40
C VAL A 13 -23.32 23.49 15.73
N LEU A 14 -23.28 24.80 15.94
CA LEU A 14 -23.97 25.45 17.06
C LEU A 14 -25.50 25.34 16.95
N ALA A 15 -26.06 25.39 15.73
CA ALA A 15 -27.48 25.20 15.52
C ALA A 15 -27.91 23.73 15.71
N ALA A 16 -27.09 22.74 15.37
CA ALA A 16 -27.37 21.32 15.63
C ALA A 16 -27.22 20.95 17.12
N LEU A 17 -26.22 21.50 17.81
CA LEU A 17 -26.08 21.40 19.27
C LEU A 17 -27.23 22.13 19.98
N GLY A 18 -27.64 23.29 19.47
CA GLY A 18 -28.80 24.05 19.93
C GLY A 18 -30.13 23.34 19.65
N ALA A 19 -30.27 22.65 18.51
CA ALA A 19 -31.46 21.88 18.14
C ALA A 19 -31.62 20.63 19.03
N MET A 20 -30.53 19.91 19.33
CA MET A 20 -30.54 18.83 20.32
C MET A 20 -30.88 19.34 21.73
N ALA A 21 -30.39 20.51 22.11
CA ALA A 21 -30.74 21.15 23.38
C ALA A 21 -32.21 21.64 23.41
N SER A 22 -32.78 22.07 22.29
CA SER A 22 -34.16 22.57 22.20
C SER A 22 -35.24 21.49 22.13
N LEU A 23 -34.85 20.22 21.93
CA LEU A 23 -35.75 19.06 22.09
C LEU A 23 -35.91 18.63 23.56
N LEU A 24 -35.17 19.24 24.49
CA LEU A 24 -35.38 19.09 25.93
C LEU A 24 -36.52 20.02 26.37
N VAL A 25 -37.75 19.64 26.00
CA VAL A 25 -38.96 20.23 26.55
C VAL A 25 -38.97 19.99 28.06
N THR A 26 -39.09 21.08 28.82
CA THR A 26 -39.27 21.09 30.27
C THR A 26 -40.68 20.61 30.63
N GLY A 27 -40.91 19.30 30.53
CA GLY A 27 -42.07 18.63 31.10
C GLY A 27 -41.82 18.29 32.57
N LYS A 28 -42.59 18.86 33.50
CA LYS A 28 -42.71 18.34 34.87
C LYS A 28 -43.55 17.06 34.83
N ALA A 29 -42.99 15.96 34.35
CA ALA A 29 -43.65 14.68 34.36
C ALA A 29 -42.62 13.57 34.65
N SER A 30 -42.96 12.73 35.63
CA SER A 30 -42.16 11.62 36.12
C SER A 30 -42.55 10.39 35.30
N ALA A 31 -41.92 10.20 34.15
CA ALA A 31 -42.12 9.00 33.33
C ALA A 31 -41.58 7.75 34.06
N GLU A 32 -42.15 6.57 33.79
CA GLU A 32 -41.60 5.32 34.32
C GLU A 32 -40.16 5.11 33.81
N PRO A 33 -39.19 4.83 34.70
CA PRO A 33 -37.80 4.60 34.30
C PRO A 33 -37.69 3.38 33.38
N PHE A 34 -36.65 3.33 32.54
CA PHE A 34 -36.37 2.14 31.74
C PHE A 34 -36.29 0.88 32.63
N PRO A 35 -36.90 -0.27 32.24
CA PRO A 35 -36.86 -1.50 33.03
C PRO A 35 -35.42 -1.90 33.40
N GLN A 36 -35.23 -2.19 34.68
CA GLN A 36 -33.93 -2.50 35.29
C GLN A 36 -33.50 -3.92 34.93
N ARG A 37 -32.46 -4.06 34.09
CA ARG A 37 -31.95 -5.37 33.67
C ARG A 37 -30.43 -5.39 33.58
N GLY A 38 -29.75 -5.45 34.72
CA GLY A 38 -28.40 -6.03 34.86
C GLY A 38 -27.37 -5.59 33.84
N GLU A 39 -27.46 -4.33 33.45
CA GLU A 39 -26.76 -3.85 32.27
C GLU A 39 -25.27 -3.76 32.56
N ARG A 40 -24.48 -4.01 31.52
CA ARG A 40 -23.05 -3.69 31.50
C ARG A 40 -22.88 -2.17 31.49
N ILE A 41 -21.68 -1.67 31.77
CA ILE A 41 -21.43 -0.23 31.64
C ILE A 41 -21.72 0.18 30.19
N PHE A 42 -22.67 1.10 29.99
CA PHE A 42 -23.05 1.51 28.65
C PHE A 42 -21.90 2.26 27.94
N SER A 43 -22.03 2.43 26.63
CA SER A 43 -21.02 3.10 25.78
C SER A 43 -21.55 4.47 25.28
N PRO A 44 -21.33 5.57 26.02
CA PRO A 44 -21.93 6.88 25.73
C PRO A 44 -21.57 7.42 24.34
N GLY A 45 -22.57 7.86 23.59
CA GLY A 45 -22.41 8.53 22.29
C GLY A 45 -21.81 7.65 21.19
N ARG A 46 -21.91 6.31 21.32
CA ARG A 46 -21.33 5.33 20.40
C ARG A 46 -22.43 4.52 19.71
N SER A 47 -22.28 4.32 18.40
CA SER A 47 -23.26 3.60 17.59
C SER A 47 -22.82 2.18 17.25
N ALA A 48 -23.75 1.23 17.31
CA ALA A 48 -23.52 -0.17 16.94
C ALA A 48 -23.13 -0.35 15.46
N ALA A 49 -23.47 0.60 14.59
CA ALA A 49 -23.13 0.56 13.17
C ALA A 49 -21.72 1.10 12.85
N SER A 50 -21.12 1.90 13.74
CA SER A 50 -19.89 2.65 13.46
C SER A 50 -18.75 2.50 14.45
N GLU A 51 -18.99 1.91 15.62
CA GLU A 51 -18.02 1.85 16.70
C GLU A 51 -16.89 0.85 16.40
N ASP A 52 -15.67 1.36 16.24
CA ASP A 52 -14.46 0.63 15.81
C ASP A 52 -13.38 0.55 16.92
N SER A 53 -13.79 0.62 18.18
CA SER A 53 -12.92 0.55 19.36
C SER A 53 -13.29 -0.66 20.25
N GLY A 54 -12.61 -0.82 21.39
CA GLY A 54 -12.89 -1.94 22.30
C GLY A 54 -14.32 -1.95 22.87
N GLU A 55 -15.05 -0.84 22.79
CA GLU A 55 -16.48 -0.74 23.12
C GLU A 55 -17.38 -1.62 22.21
N ALA A 56 -16.89 -2.02 21.03
CA ALA A 56 -17.58 -2.95 20.15
C ALA A 56 -17.89 -4.31 20.82
N LEU A 57 -17.11 -4.72 21.83
CA LEU A 57 -17.31 -5.99 22.56
C LEU A 57 -18.73 -6.16 23.11
N VAL A 58 -19.36 -5.06 23.55
CA VAL A 58 -20.69 -5.08 24.16
C VAL A 58 -21.75 -4.38 23.30
N LEU A 59 -21.35 -3.56 22.32
CA LEU A 59 -22.26 -2.90 21.37
C LEU A 59 -22.56 -3.74 20.13
N ASN A 60 -21.52 -4.24 19.46
CA ASN A 60 -21.65 -5.03 18.24
C ASN A 60 -20.34 -5.78 18.00
N PRO A 61 -20.24 -7.07 18.38
CA PRO A 61 -19.00 -7.82 18.25
C PRO A 61 -18.53 -7.97 16.79
N ALA A 62 -19.39 -7.76 15.79
CA ALA A 62 -18.97 -7.73 14.39
C ALA A 62 -17.98 -6.59 14.10
N ASN A 63 -18.08 -5.46 14.78
CA ASN A 63 -17.16 -4.34 14.55
C ASN A 63 -15.76 -4.62 15.09
N LEU A 64 -15.53 -5.70 15.85
CA LEU A 64 -14.18 -6.13 16.23
C LEU A 64 -13.33 -6.48 14.99
N GLY A 65 -13.95 -6.90 13.89
CA GLY A 65 -13.26 -7.05 12.61
C GLY A 65 -12.69 -5.72 12.08
N HIS A 66 -13.27 -4.59 12.47
CA HIS A 66 -12.88 -3.25 12.01
C HIS A 66 -11.92 -2.50 12.95
N LEU A 67 -11.38 -3.17 13.98
CA LEU A 67 -10.41 -2.55 14.89
C LEU A 67 -9.22 -1.97 14.12
N THR A 68 -8.89 -0.73 14.45
CA THR A 68 -7.76 0.00 13.82
C THR A 68 -6.42 -0.54 14.30
N GLY A 69 -6.33 -0.85 15.58
CA GLY A 69 -5.11 -1.19 16.29
C GLY A 69 -5.43 -1.66 17.70
N LYS A 70 -4.39 -1.84 18.50
CA LYS A 70 -4.51 -2.26 19.90
C LYS A 70 -5.03 -1.09 20.73
N GLU A 71 -6.00 -1.37 21.60
CA GLU A 71 -6.55 -0.38 22.52
C GLU A 71 -6.80 -0.99 23.89
N LEU A 72 -6.33 -0.31 24.93
CA LEU A 72 -6.77 -0.45 26.31
C LEU A 72 -7.63 0.76 26.67
N ARG A 73 -8.87 0.55 27.10
CA ARG A 73 -9.78 1.63 27.48
C ARG A 73 -10.47 1.36 28.80
N TRP A 74 -10.64 2.43 29.56
CA TRP A 74 -11.40 2.50 30.79
C TRP A 74 -12.59 3.43 30.59
N THR A 75 -13.76 3.02 31.08
CA THR A 75 -14.98 3.85 31.14
C THR A 75 -15.54 3.75 32.55
N GLY A 76 -15.59 4.86 33.28
CA GLY A 76 -16.22 4.98 34.58
C GLY A 76 -17.53 5.74 34.49
N VAL A 77 -18.61 5.19 35.05
CA VAL A 77 -19.92 5.84 35.14
C VAL A 77 -20.24 6.05 36.61
N ARG A 78 -20.42 7.31 36.99
CA ARG A 78 -20.82 7.72 38.33
C ARG A 78 -22.29 8.11 38.34
N CYS A 79 -22.98 7.58 39.34
CA CYS A 79 -24.40 7.78 39.52
C CYS A 79 -24.77 8.47 40.83
N THR A 80 -25.98 9.05 40.88
CA THR A 80 -26.62 9.55 42.10
C THR A 80 -27.47 8.46 42.78
N ASP A 81 -27.87 8.64 44.03
CA ASP A 81 -28.60 7.64 44.86
C ASP A 81 -29.96 7.19 44.27
N THR A 82 -30.46 7.90 43.26
CA THR A 82 -31.72 7.64 42.55
C THR A 82 -31.54 6.95 41.19
N GLN A 83 -30.30 6.84 40.69
CA GLN A 83 -29.99 6.31 39.36
C GLN A 83 -29.90 4.78 39.32
N LYS A 84 -30.24 4.20 38.17
CA LYS A 84 -30.48 2.76 38.03
C LYS A 84 -29.31 2.00 37.34
N VAL A 85 -28.93 0.88 37.99
CA VAL A 85 -28.21 -0.36 37.60
C VAL A 85 -26.82 -0.33 36.93
N ALA A 86 -26.44 0.61 36.05
CA ALA A 86 -25.21 0.49 35.24
C ALA A 86 -24.05 1.41 35.68
N CYS A 87 -23.86 1.56 36.99
CA CYS A 87 -22.86 2.45 37.60
C CYS A 87 -21.62 1.65 37.96
N GLY A 88 -20.42 2.19 37.71
CA GLY A 88 -19.17 1.48 38.00
C GLY A 88 -18.12 1.70 36.94
N HIS A 89 -17.30 0.67 36.69
CA HIS A 89 -16.11 0.77 35.85
C HIS A 89 -16.08 -0.35 34.83
N SER A 90 -15.67 -0.03 33.61
CA SER A 90 -15.30 -1.04 32.63
C SER A 90 -13.86 -0.86 32.18
N PHE A 91 -13.20 -1.99 31.93
CA PHE A 91 -11.85 -2.06 31.39
C PHE A 91 -11.89 -2.99 30.19
N ASN A 92 -11.51 -2.49 29.01
CA ASN A 92 -11.51 -3.26 27.79
C ASN A 92 -10.13 -3.25 27.12
N LEU A 93 -9.71 -4.42 26.66
CA LEU A 93 -8.49 -4.64 25.89
C LEU A 93 -8.89 -5.28 24.57
N SER A 94 -8.55 -4.63 23.46
CA SER A 94 -8.90 -5.10 22.12
C SER A 94 -7.69 -5.00 21.17
N SER A 95 -7.65 -5.90 20.18
CA SER A 95 -6.59 -5.92 19.17
C SER A 95 -7.11 -6.50 17.85
N PRO A 96 -6.71 -5.93 16.70
CA PRO A 96 -6.77 -6.67 15.44
C PRO A 96 -5.85 -7.90 15.53
N LEU A 97 -6.25 -8.96 14.84
CA LEU A 97 -5.55 -10.24 14.73
C LEU A 97 -5.24 -10.53 13.25
N VAL A 98 -4.57 -11.64 12.97
CA VAL A 98 -4.23 -12.04 11.59
C VAL A 98 -5.48 -12.44 10.78
N PHE A 99 -5.35 -12.45 9.45
CA PHE A 99 -6.40 -12.90 8.52
C PHE A 99 -7.74 -12.15 8.62
N GLY A 100 -7.75 -10.91 9.11
CA GLY A 100 -8.98 -10.10 9.21
C GLY A 100 -9.84 -10.45 10.42
N LEU A 101 -9.31 -11.21 11.38
CA LEU A 101 -9.90 -11.38 12.70
C LEU A 101 -9.57 -10.16 13.59
N GLY A 102 -10.42 -9.89 14.56
CA GLY A 102 -10.13 -8.97 15.66
C GLY A 102 -10.88 -9.44 16.89
N GLY A 103 -10.32 -9.18 18.07
CA GLY A 103 -10.89 -9.69 19.31
C GLY A 103 -10.54 -8.84 20.50
N GLY A 104 -11.13 -9.19 21.64
CA GLY A 104 -10.85 -8.48 22.88
C GLY A 104 -11.50 -9.12 24.10
N PHE A 105 -11.13 -8.56 25.24
CA PHE A 105 -11.64 -8.89 26.56
C PHE A 105 -12.12 -7.61 27.24
N ARG A 106 -13.21 -7.71 27.99
CA ARG A 106 -13.74 -6.62 28.80
C ARG A 106 -14.19 -7.12 30.16
N VAL A 107 -13.89 -6.33 31.18
CA VAL A 107 -14.36 -6.52 32.56
C VAL A 107 -15.23 -5.34 32.92
N ASP A 108 -16.48 -5.58 33.31
CA ASP A 108 -17.37 -4.57 33.86
C ASP A 108 -17.56 -4.84 35.35
N TYR A 109 -17.11 -3.94 36.20
CA TYR A 109 -17.38 -3.92 37.63
C TYR A 109 -18.55 -2.95 37.89
N ILE A 110 -19.65 -3.47 38.40
CA ILE A 110 -20.90 -2.71 38.54
C ILE A 110 -21.29 -2.65 40.01
N SER A 111 -21.51 -1.43 40.47
CA SER A 111 -21.93 -1.08 41.82
C SER A 111 -23.24 -0.29 41.77
N PRO A 112 -24.40 -0.99 41.72
CA PRO A 112 -25.69 -0.34 41.67
C PRO A 112 -26.00 0.36 43.00
N PRO A 113 -26.70 1.50 43.02
CA PRO A 113 -27.14 2.15 44.25
C PRO A 113 -28.03 1.22 45.11
N SER A 114 -28.03 1.42 46.43
CA SER A 114 -28.80 0.63 47.39
C SER A 114 -30.32 0.71 47.19
N THR A 115 -30.79 1.70 46.42
CA THR A 115 -32.19 1.91 46.04
C THR A 115 -32.65 1.01 44.90
N VAL A 116 -31.75 0.27 44.25
CA VAL A 116 -32.09 -0.68 43.18
C VAL A 116 -32.69 -1.95 43.78
N GLY A 117 -33.94 -2.26 43.39
CA GLY A 117 -34.68 -3.43 43.86
C GLY A 117 -34.24 -4.76 43.23
N ALA A 118 -35.10 -5.77 43.36
CA ALA A 118 -34.88 -7.09 42.76
C ALA A 118 -34.65 -7.00 41.24
N PRO A 119 -33.77 -7.84 40.64
CA PRO A 119 -32.97 -8.89 41.26
C PRO A 119 -31.61 -8.42 41.83
N TYR A 120 -31.25 -7.13 41.78
CA TYR A 120 -29.89 -6.64 42.09
C TYR A 120 -29.67 -6.24 43.56
N TYR A 121 -30.70 -5.70 44.24
CA TYR A 121 -30.68 -5.35 45.67
C TYR A 121 -29.46 -4.53 46.15
N GLY A 122 -28.93 -3.64 45.30
CA GLY A 122 -27.75 -2.84 45.63
C GLY A 122 -26.46 -3.64 45.83
N GLN A 123 -26.39 -4.88 45.33
CA GLN A 123 -25.20 -5.74 45.43
C GLN A 123 -24.31 -5.59 44.20
N ASP A 124 -22.99 -5.55 44.44
CA ASP A 124 -21.99 -5.49 43.38
C ASP A 124 -21.97 -6.78 42.53
N TYR A 125 -21.70 -6.63 41.24
CA TYR A 125 -21.50 -7.75 40.33
C TYR A 125 -20.49 -7.41 39.22
N VAL A 126 -19.86 -8.44 38.68
CA VAL A 126 -18.84 -8.34 37.64
C VAL A 126 -19.27 -9.09 36.40
N TRP A 127 -19.08 -8.50 35.22
CA TRP A 127 -19.15 -9.20 33.95
C TRP A 127 -17.76 -9.37 33.34
N LEU A 128 -17.47 -10.59 32.88
CA LEU A 128 -16.36 -10.87 31.97
C LEU A 128 -16.93 -11.08 30.57
N THR A 129 -16.45 -10.32 29.61
CA THR A 129 -16.84 -10.41 28.20
C THR A 129 -15.62 -10.76 27.36
N TRP A 130 -15.74 -11.77 26.52
CA TRP A 130 -14.80 -12.07 25.45
C TRP A 130 -15.52 -12.00 24.11
N GLY A 131 -14.87 -11.44 23.10
CA GLY A 131 -15.47 -11.31 21.77
C GLY A 131 -14.48 -11.50 20.64
N LEU A 132 -15.04 -11.95 19.51
CA LEU A 132 -14.32 -12.19 18.26
C LEU A 132 -15.16 -11.69 17.09
N GLY A 133 -14.53 -10.92 16.20
CA GLY A 133 -15.09 -10.46 14.94
C GLY A 133 -14.23 -10.87 13.76
N TYR A 134 -14.86 -11.09 12.61
CA TYR A 134 -14.21 -11.50 11.37
C TYR A 134 -14.70 -10.65 10.19
N ASN A 135 -13.75 -10.08 9.45
CA ASN A 135 -14.03 -9.39 8.19
C ASN A 135 -14.21 -10.41 7.05
N VAL A 136 -15.46 -10.77 6.75
CA VAL A 136 -15.81 -11.57 5.56
C VAL A 136 -15.40 -10.84 4.28
N SER A 137 -15.54 -9.51 4.28
CA SER A 137 -14.99 -8.63 3.25
C SER A 137 -14.64 -7.26 3.86
N LYS A 138 -14.12 -6.33 3.06
CA LYS A 138 -13.91 -4.94 3.54
C LYS A 138 -15.21 -4.19 3.85
N ALA A 139 -16.36 -4.71 3.41
CA ALA A 139 -17.67 -4.11 3.64
C ALA A 139 -18.53 -4.90 4.63
N VAL A 140 -18.24 -6.18 4.88
CA VAL A 140 -19.05 -7.05 5.73
C VAL A 140 -18.19 -7.66 6.80
N SER A 141 -18.61 -7.53 8.05
CA SER A 141 -18.05 -8.26 9.17
C SER A 141 -19.14 -8.97 9.96
N VAL A 142 -18.76 -10.05 10.63
CA VAL A 142 -19.61 -10.81 11.54
C VAL A 142 -18.85 -10.99 12.85
N GLY A 143 -19.56 -11.15 13.96
CA GLY A 143 -18.89 -11.37 15.23
C GLY A 143 -19.79 -11.91 16.31
N VAL A 144 -19.16 -12.44 17.34
CA VAL A 144 -19.80 -13.06 18.51
C VAL A 144 -19.12 -12.59 19.79
N SER A 145 -19.87 -12.52 20.88
CA SER A 145 -19.34 -12.32 22.22
C SER A 145 -19.94 -13.32 23.19
N LEU A 146 -19.08 -13.88 24.06
CA LEU A 146 -19.45 -14.70 25.19
C LEU A 146 -19.22 -13.90 26.47
N GLN A 147 -20.19 -13.94 27.38
CA GLN A 147 -20.18 -13.12 28.58
C GLN A 147 -20.57 -13.97 29.79
N SER A 148 -19.92 -13.75 30.92
CA SER A 148 -20.22 -14.45 32.18
C SER A 148 -20.26 -13.48 33.35
N SER A 149 -21.27 -13.63 34.20
CA SER A 149 -21.45 -12.81 35.39
C SER A 149 -20.97 -13.49 36.67
N PHE A 150 -20.44 -12.70 37.59
CA PHE A 150 -19.94 -13.12 38.89
C PHE A 150 -20.49 -12.19 39.95
N SER A 151 -21.21 -12.75 40.93
CA SER A 151 -21.76 -12.00 42.05
C SER A 151 -22.04 -12.93 43.22
N PRO A 152 -21.94 -12.46 44.48
CA PRO A 152 -22.48 -13.16 45.63
C PRO A 152 -24.01 -13.31 45.59
N ASN A 153 -24.71 -12.47 44.81
CA ASN A 153 -26.17 -12.55 44.67
C ASN A 153 -26.55 -13.66 43.67
N PRO A 154 -27.29 -14.70 44.11
CA PRO A 154 -27.61 -15.86 43.27
C PRO A 154 -28.52 -15.53 42.09
N ASN A 155 -29.23 -14.39 42.10
CA ASN A 155 -30.08 -13.97 40.99
C ASN A 155 -29.29 -13.31 39.84
N VAL A 156 -28.02 -13.00 40.05
CA VAL A 156 -27.19 -12.30 39.05
C VAL A 156 -25.79 -12.90 38.90
N GLY A 157 -25.36 -13.81 39.77
CA GLY A 157 -24.13 -14.58 39.62
C GLY A 157 -24.30 -15.84 38.77
N GLY A 158 -23.29 -16.20 37.98
CA GLY A 158 -23.26 -17.41 37.18
C GLY A 158 -24.09 -17.34 35.89
N MET A 159 -24.53 -16.16 35.47
CA MET A 159 -25.22 -16.00 34.19
C MET A 159 -24.22 -16.13 33.04
N THR A 160 -24.64 -16.75 31.95
CA THR A 160 -23.90 -16.76 30.69
C THR A 160 -24.74 -16.12 29.62
N ALA A 161 -24.17 -15.15 28.89
CA ALA A 161 -24.85 -14.45 27.82
C ALA A 161 -24.09 -14.57 26.50
N LEU A 162 -24.83 -14.77 25.43
CA LEU A 162 -24.31 -14.85 24.07
C LEU A 162 -24.89 -13.71 23.24
N SER A 163 -24.00 -13.00 22.54
CA SER A 163 -24.41 -12.01 21.54
C SER A 163 -23.77 -12.31 20.19
N ALA A 164 -24.48 -11.99 19.12
CA ALA A 164 -23.99 -12.11 17.75
C ALA A 164 -24.38 -10.86 16.96
N GLY A 165 -23.52 -10.44 16.03
CA GLY A 165 -23.75 -9.26 15.22
C GLY A 165 -23.26 -9.42 13.79
N ILE A 166 -23.82 -8.57 12.93
CA ILE A 166 -23.38 -8.34 11.55
C ILE A 166 -23.21 -6.84 11.35
N SER A 167 -22.12 -6.45 10.69
CA SER A 167 -21.85 -5.07 10.26
C SER A 167 -21.74 -5.03 8.74
N TYR A 168 -22.41 -4.07 8.12
CA TYR A 168 -22.38 -3.85 6.68
C TYR A 168 -22.11 -2.38 6.35
N ARG A 169 -20.98 -2.12 5.69
CA ARG A 169 -20.47 -0.79 5.35
C ARG A 169 -20.26 -0.69 3.83
N PRO A 170 -21.33 -0.53 3.05
CA PRO A 170 -21.26 -0.56 1.57
C PRO A 170 -20.54 0.62 0.94
N SER A 171 -20.45 1.75 1.67
CA SER A 171 -19.88 2.98 1.15
C SER A 171 -19.21 3.79 2.26
N PRO A 172 -18.36 4.78 1.92
CA PRO A 172 -17.83 5.73 2.89
C PRO A 172 -18.85 6.48 3.74
N ARG A 173 -20.12 6.52 3.30
CA ARG A 173 -21.18 7.32 3.91
C ARG A 173 -22.13 6.52 4.79
N LEU A 174 -22.27 5.21 4.59
CA LEU A 174 -23.31 4.41 5.23
C LEU A 174 -22.72 3.18 5.91
N GLY A 175 -23.13 2.95 7.14
CA GLY A 175 -22.95 1.71 7.88
C GLY A 175 -24.28 1.21 8.42
N PHE A 176 -24.45 -0.11 8.45
CA PHE A 176 -25.62 -0.81 8.94
C PHE A 176 -25.17 -1.89 9.92
N SER A 177 -25.95 -2.15 10.95
CA SER A 177 -25.72 -3.31 11.80
C SER A 177 -27.02 -3.95 12.26
N LEU A 178 -26.97 -5.27 12.40
CA LEU A 178 -27.97 -6.06 13.09
C LEU A 178 -27.26 -6.80 14.22
N VAL A 179 -27.79 -6.69 15.44
CA VAL A 179 -27.19 -7.31 16.62
C VAL A 179 -28.26 -8.01 17.41
N ALA A 180 -28.03 -9.27 17.75
CA ALA A 180 -28.81 -10.03 18.72
C ALA A 180 -27.98 -10.11 20.01
N HIS A 181 -28.37 -9.34 21.02
CA HIS A 181 -27.79 -9.36 22.35
C HIS A 181 -28.51 -10.35 23.24
N ASP A 182 -27.73 -11.04 24.05
CA ASP A 182 -28.21 -11.93 25.11
C ASP A 182 -29.28 -12.91 24.59
N PHE A 183 -29.12 -13.39 23.35
CA PHE A 183 -30.18 -14.10 22.62
C PHE A 183 -30.54 -15.45 23.24
N ASN A 184 -29.67 -15.96 24.12
CA ASN A 184 -29.92 -17.14 24.93
C ASN A 184 -30.82 -16.86 26.16
N GLY A 185 -31.21 -15.60 26.41
CA GLY A 185 -32.06 -15.19 27.54
C GLY A 185 -31.49 -15.55 28.90
N PRO A 186 -30.35 -14.97 29.32
CA PRO A 186 -29.63 -15.36 30.52
C PRO A 186 -30.49 -15.25 31.79
N ALA A 187 -30.54 -16.33 32.56
CA ALA A 187 -31.13 -16.37 33.89
C ALA A 187 -30.31 -17.30 34.79
N SER A 188 -30.01 -16.87 36.01
CA SER A 188 -29.35 -17.73 37.01
C SER A 188 -30.36 -18.45 37.92
N GLN A 189 -31.55 -17.88 38.14
CA GLN A 189 -32.70 -18.48 38.81
C GLN A 189 -34.04 -17.93 38.23
N PRO A 190 -35.19 -18.62 38.42
CA PRO A 190 -36.49 -18.04 38.11
C PRO A 190 -36.75 -16.84 39.03
N VAL A 191 -36.93 -15.65 38.46
CA VAL A 191 -37.26 -14.45 39.25
C VAL A 191 -38.66 -14.64 39.85
N PRO A 192 -38.86 -14.56 41.18
CA PRO A 192 -40.18 -14.68 41.79
C PRO A 192 -40.96 -13.38 41.58
N THR A 193 -41.92 -13.38 40.66
CA THR A 193 -42.82 -12.23 40.43
C THR A 193 -44.29 -12.65 40.44
N GLY A 194 -44.87 -12.79 41.63
CA GLY A 194 -46.33 -12.92 41.84
C GLY A 194 -47.01 -14.13 41.19
N PRO A 195 -48.32 -14.33 41.43
CA PRO A 195 -49.04 -15.55 41.04
C PRO A 195 -49.27 -15.73 39.53
N GLU A 196 -48.93 -14.78 38.66
CA GLU A 196 -49.25 -14.86 37.22
C GLU A 196 -48.06 -14.69 36.24
N ARG A 197 -46.80 -14.55 36.69
CA ARG A 197 -45.64 -14.52 35.77
C ARG A 197 -44.44 -15.28 36.34
N ILE A 198 -44.35 -16.56 36.01
CA ILE A 198 -43.18 -17.42 36.27
C ILE A 198 -42.28 -17.40 35.01
N GLY A 199 -41.00 -17.05 35.16
CA GLY A 199 -39.97 -17.41 34.19
C GLY A 199 -39.39 -16.30 33.27
N LEU A 200 -39.46 -15.02 33.63
CA LEU A 200 -38.79 -13.97 32.85
C LEU A 200 -37.26 -14.02 33.06
N PRO A 201 -36.44 -13.91 31.99
CA PRO A 201 -34.99 -13.93 32.10
C PRO A 201 -34.46 -12.67 32.82
N VAL A 202 -33.34 -12.80 33.53
CA VAL A 202 -32.70 -11.71 34.28
C VAL A 202 -32.10 -10.67 33.32
N LEU A 203 -31.54 -11.15 32.21
CA LEU A 203 -31.22 -10.34 31.04
C LEU A 203 -32.18 -10.67 29.91
N ASP A 204 -32.82 -9.65 29.36
CA ASP A 204 -33.76 -9.85 28.27
C ASP A 204 -33.04 -10.01 26.94
N ARG A 205 -33.65 -10.79 26.05
CA ARG A 205 -33.19 -10.89 24.67
C ARG A 205 -33.44 -9.54 24.00
N GLN A 206 -32.40 -9.02 23.37
CA GLN A 206 -32.44 -7.71 22.74
C GLN A 206 -32.01 -7.83 21.28
N TYR A 207 -32.80 -7.26 20.38
CA TYR A 207 -32.50 -7.17 18.96
C TYR A 207 -32.32 -5.71 18.58
N MET A 208 -31.19 -5.39 17.97
CA MET A 208 -30.84 -4.03 17.57
C MET A 208 -30.65 -3.94 16.06
N ALA A 209 -31.28 -2.94 15.47
CA ALA A 209 -30.96 -2.48 14.12
C ALA A 209 -30.39 -1.06 14.22
N ALA A 210 -29.25 -0.81 13.58
CA ALA A 210 -28.64 0.52 13.55
C ALA A 210 -28.16 0.91 12.16
N VAL A 211 -28.23 2.21 11.89
CA VAL A 211 -27.72 2.85 10.68
C VAL A 211 -26.85 4.02 11.11
N ALA A 212 -25.65 4.13 10.54
CA ALA A 212 -24.76 5.27 10.69
C ALA A 212 -24.58 5.99 9.34
N PHE A 213 -24.73 7.31 9.34
CA PHE A 213 -24.57 8.17 8.18
C PHE A 213 -23.46 9.20 8.39
N ARG A 214 -22.54 9.28 7.43
CA ARG A 214 -21.44 10.25 7.34
C ARG A 214 -21.68 11.15 6.12
N PRO A 215 -22.28 12.35 6.26
CA PRO A 215 -22.69 13.18 5.11
C PRO A 215 -21.55 13.53 4.16
N THR A 216 -20.36 13.81 4.71
CA THR A 216 -19.14 14.13 3.96
C THR A 216 -18.40 12.89 3.46
N GLY A 217 -18.87 11.69 3.79
CA GLY A 217 -18.14 10.42 3.60
C GLY A 217 -16.96 10.26 4.55
N THR A 218 -16.81 11.13 5.54
CA THR A 218 -15.80 11.06 6.60
C THR A 218 -16.46 11.13 7.97
N ARG A 219 -15.80 10.62 9.02
CA ARG A 219 -16.27 10.67 10.42
C ARG A 219 -16.32 12.09 11.01
N ALA A 220 -15.96 13.11 10.24
CA ALA A 220 -15.99 14.50 10.71
C ALA A 220 -17.36 14.90 11.28
N LEU A 221 -18.42 14.41 10.64
CA LEU A 221 -19.78 14.40 11.16
C LEU A 221 -20.37 13.02 10.94
N GLU A 222 -20.92 12.44 12.00
CA GLU A 222 -21.62 11.16 11.98
C GLU A 222 -22.95 11.29 12.71
N VAL A 223 -24.01 10.75 12.12
CA VAL A 223 -25.33 10.65 12.71
C VAL A 223 -25.77 9.20 12.63
N GLY A 224 -26.13 8.63 13.76
CA GLY A 224 -26.66 7.27 13.89
C GLY A 224 -28.15 7.30 14.23
N ALA A 225 -28.90 6.36 13.68
CA ALA A 225 -30.26 6.06 14.09
C ALA A 225 -30.34 4.55 14.39
N GLU A 226 -30.82 4.21 15.58
CA GLU A 226 -30.87 2.85 16.09
C GLU A 226 -32.26 2.57 16.66
N VAL A 227 -32.69 1.32 16.58
CA VAL A 227 -33.88 0.82 17.27
C VAL A 227 -33.49 -0.44 18.00
N ARG A 228 -33.75 -0.46 19.31
CA ARG A 228 -33.57 -1.64 20.18
C ARG A 228 -34.93 -2.20 20.54
N TYR A 229 -35.17 -3.46 20.20
CA TYR A 229 -36.35 -4.19 20.59
C TYR A 229 -35.98 -5.16 21.72
N TYR A 230 -36.74 -5.09 22.82
CA TYR A 230 -36.60 -5.93 24.00
C TYR A 230 -37.75 -6.93 24.03
N ASP A 231 -37.43 -8.22 23.93
CA ASP A 231 -38.39 -9.31 23.73
C ASP A 231 -39.34 -9.49 24.94
N GLY A 232 -38.80 -9.67 26.13
CA GLY A 232 -39.54 -9.92 27.35
C GLY A 232 -40.33 -8.73 27.90
N SER A 233 -40.02 -7.49 27.48
CA SER A 233 -40.85 -6.31 27.81
C SER A 233 -41.75 -5.87 26.67
N ASP A 234 -41.59 -6.42 25.46
CA ASP A 234 -42.24 -5.98 24.23
C ASP A 234 -42.13 -4.45 24.02
N GLN A 235 -40.89 -3.95 24.07
CA GLN A 235 -40.61 -2.51 23.94
C GLN A 235 -39.60 -2.23 22.83
N ALA A 236 -39.93 -1.28 21.96
CA ALA A 236 -39.00 -0.68 21.02
C ALA A 236 -38.50 0.67 21.54
N ARG A 237 -37.17 0.85 21.55
CA ARG A 237 -36.50 2.09 21.95
C ARG A 237 -35.69 2.66 20.80
N PRO A 238 -36.14 3.73 20.15
CA PRO A 238 -35.33 4.45 19.20
C PRO A 238 -34.23 5.23 19.92
N ARG A 239 -33.06 5.26 19.29
CA ARG A 239 -31.89 6.02 19.74
C ARG A 239 -31.26 6.76 18.58
N VAL A 240 -30.96 8.03 18.78
CA VAL A 240 -30.20 8.85 17.83
C VAL A 240 -28.83 9.10 18.43
N VAL A 241 -27.77 8.87 17.65
CA VAL A 241 -26.38 9.09 18.05
C VAL A 241 -25.78 10.18 17.17
N MET A 242 -24.94 11.03 17.72
CA MET A 242 -24.20 12.03 16.96
C MET A 242 -22.73 12.08 17.40
N GLY A 243 -21.82 12.19 16.42
CA GLY A 243 -20.40 12.41 16.66
C GLY A 243 -19.84 13.48 15.74
N VAL A 244 -19.08 14.41 16.32
CA VAL A 244 -18.45 15.52 15.59
C VAL A 244 -16.96 15.56 15.96
N ASP A 245 -16.09 15.44 14.96
CA ASP A 245 -14.66 15.67 15.17
C ASP A 245 -14.40 17.19 15.25
N ILE A 246 -13.67 17.60 16.29
CA ILE A 246 -13.22 18.97 16.51
C ILE A 246 -11.72 19.00 16.22
N PRO A 247 -11.29 19.50 15.04
CA PRO A 247 -9.89 19.46 14.63
C PRO A 247 -8.95 20.11 15.65
N GLY A 248 -7.91 19.38 16.06
CA GLY A 248 -6.93 19.84 17.02
C GLY A 248 -7.35 19.70 18.48
N VAL A 249 -8.46 19.03 18.77
CA VAL A 249 -9.00 18.83 20.12
C VAL A 249 -9.34 17.36 20.35
N GLY A 250 -10.22 16.79 19.52
CA GLY A 250 -10.72 15.44 19.69
C GLY A 250 -12.12 15.27 19.10
N ARG A 251 -13.02 14.56 19.79
CA ARG A 251 -14.37 14.25 19.29
C ARG A 251 -15.44 14.53 20.33
N ALA A 252 -16.42 15.37 19.97
CA ALA A 252 -17.66 15.52 20.71
C ALA A 252 -18.62 14.39 20.32
N ARG A 253 -19.31 13.82 21.30
CA ARG A 253 -20.28 12.75 21.08
C ARG A 253 -21.51 12.98 21.95
N GLY A 254 -22.65 12.50 21.47
CA GLY A 254 -23.86 12.46 22.25
C GLY A 254 -24.86 11.49 21.66
N ASP A 255 -25.84 11.10 22.44
CA ASP A 255 -26.97 10.30 21.99
C ASP A 255 -28.23 10.61 22.78
N VAL A 256 -29.38 10.29 22.21
CA VAL A 256 -30.69 10.39 22.86
C VAL A 256 -31.44 9.09 22.58
N GLU A 257 -31.84 8.39 23.63
CA GLU A 257 -32.69 7.20 23.59
C GLU A 257 -34.06 7.53 24.19
N VAL A 258 -35.11 7.09 23.52
CA VAL A 258 -36.50 7.31 23.95
C VAL A 258 -37.16 5.95 24.19
N GLY A 259 -37.94 5.81 25.24
CA GLY A 259 -38.76 4.64 25.54
C GLY A 259 -40.18 5.02 25.94
N ASN A 260 -41.00 4.00 26.22
CA ASN A 260 -42.42 4.13 26.54
C ASN A 260 -43.22 4.96 25.49
N LEU A 261 -42.89 4.79 24.20
CA LEU A 261 -43.50 5.53 23.07
C LEU A 261 -45.03 5.40 22.97
N SER A 262 -45.60 4.34 23.55
CA SER A 262 -47.04 4.06 23.55
C SER A 262 -47.79 4.68 24.74
N GLN A 263 -47.08 5.28 25.70
CA GLN A 263 -47.67 5.92 26.88
C GLN A 263 -47.76 7.44 26.70
N SER A 264 -48.60 8.10 27.52
CA SER A 264 -48.84 9.55 27.46
C SER A 264 -47.64 10.42 27.87
N ASP A 265 -46.63 9.83 28.53
CA ASP A 265 -45.42 10.50 29.01
C ASP A 265 -44.16 9.67 28.65
N PRO A 266 -43.49 9.94 27.51
CA PRO A 266 -42.34 9.17 27.07
C PRO A 266 -41.11 9.44 27.96
N SER A 267 -40.38 8.37 28.27
CA SER A 267 -39.10 8.47 28.98
C SER A 267 -37.95 8.65 28.00
N TYR A 268 -36.98 9.48 28.33
CA TYR A 268 -35.79 9.70 27.53
C TYR A 268 -34.53 9.76 28.38
N LEU A 269 -33.42 9.35 27.77
CA LEU A 269 -32.07 9.41 28.30
C LEU A 269 -31.18 10.02 27.23
N ALA A 270 -30.36 10.99 27.59
CA ALA A 270 -29.42 11.63 26.68
C ALA A 270 -28.02 11.66 27.28
N THR A 271 -27.01 11.50 26.44
CA THR A 271 -25.62 11.71 26.80
C THR A 271 -25.01 12.82 25.95
N ILE A 272 -24.10 13.58 26.56
CA ILE A 272 -23.25 14.52 25.84
C ILE A 272 -21.88 14.54 26.49
N GLY A 273 -20.83 14.47 25.69
CA GLY A 273 -19.47 14.56 26.18
C GLY A 273 -18.44 14.87 25.11
N LEU A 274 -17.22 15.07 25.59
CA LEU A 274 -16.06 15.40 24.80
C LEU A 274 -14.94 14.42 25.12
N GLU A 275 -14.34 13.85 24.08
CA GLU A 275 -13.15 13.01 24.17
C GLU A 275 -11.97 13.78 23.57
N LEU A 276 -11.07 14.25 24.43
CA LEU A 276 -9.78 14.84 24.05
C LEU A 276 -8.83 13.74 23.60
N GLN A 277 -8.08 13.98 22.53
CA GLN A 277 -7.22 12.97 21.92
C GLN A 277 -5.81 13.51 21.76
N LEU A 278 -4.83 12.84 22.38
CA LEU A 278 -3.42 13.19 22.37
C LEU A 278 -2.57 11.94 22.19
N ARG A 279 -2.04 11.71 20.98
CA ARG A 279 -1.01 10.68 20.67
C ARG A 279 -1.30 9.29 21.24
N GLY A 280 -2.30 8.60 20.71
CA GLY A 280 -2.69 7.27 21.21
C GLY A 280 -3.35 7.30 22.59
N VAL A 281 -3.28 8.41 23.32
CA VAL A 281 -4.04 8.62 24.57
C VAL A 281 -5.34 9.35 24.25
N SER A 282 -6.44 8.91 24.83
CA SER A 282 -7.66 9.73 24.90
C SER A 282 -8.14 9.89 26.33
N LEU A 283 -8.70 11.06 26.62
CA LEU A 283 -9.34 11.39 27.89
C LEU A 283 -10.66 12.05 27.56
N GLY A 284 -11.75 11.52 28.10
CA GLY A 284 -13.08 12.03 27.83
C GLY A 284 -13.96 12.05 29.05
N GLY A 285 -15.01 12.83 28.96
CA GLY A 285 -16.03 12.90 29.99
C GLY A 285 -17.29 13.54 29.47
N GLY A 286 -18.39 13.29 30.17
CA GLY A 286 -19.68 13.80 29.78
C GLY A 286 -20.74 13.66 30.86
N ALA A 287 -21.90 14.21 30.54
CA ALA A 287 -23.09 14.16 31.38
C ALA A 287 -24.12 13.20 30.79
N ILE A 288 -24.90 12.62 31.68
CA ILE A 288 -26.06 11.79 31.37
C ILE A 288 -27.26 12.53 31.96
N VAL A 289 -28.29 12.80 31.15
CA VAL A 289 -29.47 13.57 31.56
C VAL A 289 -30.74 12.92 31.04
N GLY A 290 -31.87 13.12 31.71
CA GLY A 290 -33.16 12.66 31.21
C GLY A 290 -34.13 12.27 32.33
N ASN A 291 -35.42 12.28 32.02
CA ASN A 291 -36.46 11.87 32.97
C ASN A 291 -36.43 10.35 33.25
N ALA A 292 -35.76 9.55 32.41
CA ALA A 292 -35.53 8.12 32.64
C ALA A 292 -34.55 7.81 33.79
N LEU A 293 -33.85 8.82 34.34
CA LEU A 293 -32.85 8.65 35.41
C LEU A 293 -33.44 8.47 36.82
N GLY A 294 -34.75 8.67 36.99
CA GLY A 294 -35.43 8.57 38.29
C GLY A 294 -36.22 9.83 38.60
N LYS A 295 -35.54 10.93 38.96
CA LYS A 295 -36.16 12.27 39.09
C LYS A 295 -35.77 13.15 37.91
N SER A 296 -36.63 14.10 37.53
CA SER A 296 -36.36 15.04 36.44
C SER A 296 -35.17 15.99 36.67
N THR A 297 -34.59 16.01 37.87
CA THR A 297 -33.38 16.79 38.24
C THR A 297 -32.11 15.94 38.30
N ASP A 298 -32.18 14.63 38.08
CA ASP A 298 -31.03 13.75 38.23
C ASP A 298 -30.10 13.86 37.02
N ALA A 299 -28.79 13.91 37.28
CA ALA A 299 -27.76 13.94 36.26
C ALA A 299 -26.63 12.96 36.61
N GLY A 300 -26.26 12.11 35.67
CA GLY A 300 -25.14 11.18 35.78
C GLY A 300 -23.89 11.77 35.13
N GLN A 301 -22.72 11.19 35.45
CA GLN A 301 -21.46 11.58 34.84
C GLN A 301 -20.70 10.34 34.38
N TYR A 302 -20.00 10.47 33.27
CA TYR A 302 -19.06 9.43 32.84
C TYR A 302 -17.69 10.02 32.53
N LEU A 303 -16.67 9.22 32.72
CA LEU A 303 -15.28 9.49 32.36
C LEU A 303 -14.76 8.33 31.53
N THR A 304 -13.90 8.64 30.56
CA THR A 304 -13.22 7.64 29.73
C THR A 304 -11.75 7.95 29.62
N ALA A 305 -10.90 6.93 29.61
CA ALA A 305 -9.50 7.04 29.26
C ALA A 305 -9.10 5.89 28.33
N SER A 306 -8.25 6.11 27.35
CA SER A 306 -7.69 5.01 26.55
C SER A 306 -6.23 5.21 26.19
N LEU A 307 -5.54 4.09 25.97
CA LEU A 307 -4.20 3.97 25.39
C LEU A 307 -4.30 3.10 24.13
N ALA A 308 -3.84 3.62 23.00
CA ALA A 308 -3.94 2.99 21.70
C ALA A 308 -2.63 3.13 20.90
N ASP A 309 -2.35 2.15 20.04
CA ASP A 309 -1.22 2.19 19.10
C ASP A 309 -1.55 2.90 17.77
N PHE A 310 -2.69 3.59 17.72
CA PHE A 310 -3.14 4.38 16.58
C PHE A 310 -3.52 5.81 16.98
N GLU A 311 -3.38 6.73 16.04
CA GLU A 311 -3.75 8.13 16.23
C GLU A 311 -5.15 8.43 15.71
N SER A 312 -5.83 9.37 16.37
CA SER A 312 -7.11 9.87 15.91
C SER A 312 -6.94 11.13 15.05
N PRO A 313 -7.58 11.23 13.87
CA PRO A 313 -7.43 12.36 12.94
C PRO A 313 -7.78 13.74 13.50
N ALA A 314 -8.61 13.80 14.54
CA ALA A 314 -9.08 15.04 15.16
C ALA A 314 -8.25 15.49 16.38
N GLY A 315 -7.26 14.69 16.78
CA GLY A 315 -6.49 14.91 17.99
C GLY A 315 -5.62 16.17 17.96
N ILE A 316 -5.10 16.51 19.14
CA ILE A 316 -4.17 17.63 19.33
C ILE A 316 -2.91 17.38 18.50
N PRO A 317 -2.51 18.32 17.61
CA PRO A 317 -1.36 18.13 16.74
C PRO A 317 -0.05 18.07 17.55
N ARG A 318 0.93 17.32 17.05
CA ARG A 318 2.28 17.32 17.62
C ARG A 318 2.94 18.68 17.45
N SER A 319 3.86 18.99 18.36
CA SER A 319 4.83 20.06 18.12
C SER A 319 5.62 19.75 16.85
N GLU A 320 5.98 20.79 16.11
CA GLU A 320 6.82 20.65 14.92
C GLU A 320 8.13 19.92 15.27
N HIS A 321 8.47 18.91 14.49
CA HIS A 321 9.70 18.12 14.65
C HIS A 321 10.31 17.75 13.30
N GLY A 322 11.57 17.36 13.30
CA GLY A 322 12.26 16.82 12.14
C GLY A 322 12.18 15.30 12.13
N VAL A 323 12.20 14.70 10.93
CA VAL A 323 12.26 13.25 10.80
C VAL A 323 13.45 12.80 9.97
N SER A 324 14.08 11.69 10.34
CA SER A 324 15.16 11.08 9.56
C SER A 324 14.71 9.81 8.84
N ILE A 325 15.20 9.64 7.61
CA ILE A 325 14.93 8.48 6.75
C ILE A 325 16.26 8.03 6.14
N ARG A 326 16.56 6.73 6.24
CA ARG A 326 17.68 6.12 5.52
C ARG A 326 17.25 5.77 4.09
N LEU A 327 18.00 6.21 3.09
CA LEU A 327 17.68 5.95 1.69
C LEU A 327 18.18 4.59 1.19
N GLU A 328 19.17 3.99 1.85
CA GLU A 328 19.79 2.71 1.43
C GLU A 328 18.86 1.48 1.52
N ALA A 329 17.64 1.63 2.04
CA ALA A 329 16.76 0.50 2.37
C ALA A 329 15.77 0.09 1.27
N THR A 330 15.90 0.53 0.01
CA THR A 330 14.87 0.30 -1.02
C THR A 330 15.33 -0.34 -2.33
N PRO A 331 15.95 -1.55 -2.32
CA PRO A 331 16.27 -2.24 -3.56
C PRO A 331 14.99 -2.65 -4.31
N GLY A 332 14.98 -2.42 -5.63
CA GLY A 332 13.92 -2.85 -6.53
C GLY A 332 12.70 -1.92 -6.63
N THR A 333 11.96 -2.09 -7.72
CA THR A 333 10.86 -1.21 -8.14
C THR A 333 9.82 -0.95 -7.05
N ARG A 334 9.33 -1.99 -6.37
CA ARG A 334 8.28 -1.84 -5.36
C ARG A 334 8.74 -1.08 -4.13
N ASN A 335 9.98 -1.30 -3.68
CA ASN A 335 10.50 -0.60 -2.52
C ASN A 335 10.75 0.88 -2.85
N HIS A 336 11.23 1.18 -4.06
CA HIS A 336 11.31 2.55 -4.55
C HIS A 336 9.93 3.24 -4.54
N VAL A 337 8.90 2.58 -5.08
CA VAL A 337 7.52 3.10 -5.02
C VAL A 337 7.03 3.32 -3.59
N ARG A 338 7.32 2.41 -2.65
CA ARG A 338 6.96 2.56 -1.23
C ARG A 338 7.65 3.78 -0.62
N LEU A 339 8.93 4.00 -0.91
CA LEU A 339 9.68 5.16 -0.45
C LEU A 339 9.07 6.46 -0.99
N LEU A 340 8.80 6.55 -2.30
CA LEU A 340 8.15 7.72 -2.89
C LEU A 340 6.80 8.03 -2.22
N ARG A 341 5.96 7.01 -2.05
CA ARG A 341 4.66 7.15 -1.37
C ARG A 341 4.80 7.58 0.09
N LYS A 342 5.84 7.11 0.79
CA LYS A 342 6.17 7.55 2.15
C LYS A 342 6.53 9.04 2.17
N LEU A 343 7.41 9.49 1.28
CA LEU A 343 7.78 10.91 1.17
C LEU A 343 6.57 11.80 0.83
N TRP A 344 5.69 11.37 -0.07
CA TRP A 344 4.45 12.11 -0.37
C TRP A 344 3.46 12.12 0.82
N LYS A 345 3.39 11.04 1.61
CA LYS A 345 2.58 11.04 2.85
C LYS A 345 3.16 12.05 3.86
N ILE A 346 4.48 12.10 4.00
CA ILE A 346 5.18 13.06 4.87
C ILE A 346 4.96 14.49 4.40
N SER A 347 4.89 14.74 3.08
CA SER A 347 4.67 16.11 2.57
C SER A 347 3.33 16.71 2.96
N GLU A 348 2.33 15.88 3.29
CA GLU A 348 1.00 16.33 3.74
C GLU A 348 0.90 16.50 5.27
N ARG A 349 1.92 16.11 6.04
CA ARG A 349 1.93 16.20 7.51
C ARG A 349 2.32 17.59 7.97
N SER A 350 1.46 18.29 8.71
CA SER A 350 1.75 19.63 9.22
C SER A 350 2.75 19.65 10.39
N ASP A 351 2.86 18.55 11.13
CA ASP A 351 3.69 18.43 12.33
C ASP A 351 5.16 18.08 12.04
N ILE A 352 5.50 17.75 10.80
CA ILE A 352 6.89 17.55 10.37
C ILE A 352 7.39 18.85 9.76
N ALA A 353 8.44 19.45 10.32
CA ALA A 353 9.06 20.67 9.79
C ALA A 353 10.19 20.36 8.78
N SER A 354 10.89 19.25 8.96
CA SER A 354 12.02 18.86 8.12
C SER A 354 12.12 17.35 7.91
N VAL A 355 12.77 16.97 6.81
CA VAL A 355 13.11 15.60 6.45
C VAL A 355 14.62 15.52 6.22
N THR A 356 15.31 14.76 7.06
CA THR A 356 16.74 14.48 6.97
C THR A 356 16.96 13.11 6.35
N LEU A 357 17.51 13.11 5.15
CA LEU A 357 17.79 11.91 4.35
C LEU A 357 19.22 11.49 4.65
N LEU A 358 19.36 10.37 5.34
CA LEU A 358 20.65 9.75 5.56
C LEU A 358 20.98 8.95 4.30
N VAL A 359 22.10 9.30 3.67
CA VAL A 359 22.60 8.72 2.42
C VAL A 359 24.00 8.17 2.67
N ARG A 360 24.08 6.85 2.76
CA ARG A 360 25.28 6.05 3.04
C ARG A 360 25.73 5.24 1.82
N ASP A 361 24.85 5.12 0.83
CA ASP A 361 25.11 4.57 -0.50
C ASP A 361 24.26 5.29 -1.55
N GLU A 362 24.41 4.94 -2.83
CA GLU A 362 23.59 5.47 -3.91
C GLU A 362 22.10 5.21 -3.65
N PRO A 363 21.26 6.26 -3.51
CA PRO A 363 19.88 6.13 -3.05
C PRO A 363 18.93 5.57 -4.13
N ALA A 364 19.45 5.30 -5.32
CA ALA A 364 18.70 4.90 -6.49
C ALA A 364 19.55 3.97 -7.37
N THR A 365 18.92 3.00 -8.02
CA THR A 365 19.60 2.07 -8.94
C THR A 365 19.83 2.69 -10.33
N SER A 366 19.12 3.77 -10.66
CA SER A 366 19.23 4.50 -11.92
C SER A 366 19.07 6.01 -11.74
N PHE A 367 19.46 6.78 -12.76
CA PHE A 367 19.19 8.22 -12.76
C PHE A 367 17.71 8.57 -12.89
N ALA A 368 16.88 7.70 -13.48
CA ALA A 368 15.43 7.90 -13.50
C ALA A 368 14.84 7.81 -12.08
N HIS A 369 15.22 6.79 -11.30
CA HIS A 369 14.83 6.71 -9.88
C HIS A 369 15.40 7.88 -9.06
N ALA A 370 16.63 8.32 -9.35
CA ALA A 370 17.19 9.51 -8.72
C ALA A 370 16.36 10.77 -9.03
N GLU A 371 15.81 10.89 -10.25
CA GLU A 371 14.87 11.97 -10.59
C GLU A 371 13.53 11.85 -9.86
N GLU A 372 12.98 10.65 -9.66
CA GLU A 372 11.76 10.50 -8.86
C GLU A 372 11.99 10.88 -7.39
N LEU A 373 13.16 10.59 -6.83
CA LEU A 373 13.55 11.08 -5.51
C LEU A 373 13.70 12.61 -5.51
N ALA A 374 14.39 13.17 -6.49
CA ALA A 374 14.50 14.63 -6.64
C ALA A 374 13.12 15.28 -6.73
N ASP A 375 12.19 14.71 -7.49
CA ASP A 375 10.80 15.17 -7.57
C ASP A 375 10.09 15.09 -6.21
N ALA A 376 10.24 13.99 -5.47
CA ALA A 376 9.68 13.86 -4.13
C ALA A 376 10.26 14.89 -3.15
N PHE A 377 11.55 15.20 -3.24
CA PHE A 377 12.20 16.24 -2.42
C PHE A 377 11.68 17.63 -2.79
N ARG A 378 11.49 17.91 -4.09
CA ARG A 378 10.85 19.14 -4.57
C ARG A 378 9.41 19.26 -4.05
N VAL A 379 8.64 18.18 -4.01
CA VAL A 379 7.28 18.16 -3.43
C VAL A 379 7.31 18.48 -1.94
N LEU A 380 8.22 17.87 -1.17
CA LEU A 380 8.40 18.18 0.26
C LEU A 380 8.66 19.68 0.47
N ARG A 381 9.58 20.25 -0.30
CA ARG A 381 9.92 21.68 -0.23
C ARG A 381 8.77 22.58 -0.65
N ALA A 382 8.03 22.22 -1.70
CA ALA A 382 6.84 22.95 -2.13
C ALA A 382 5.73 22.96 -1.07
N ARG A 383 5.70 21.95 -0.18
CA ARG A 383 4.81 21.88 0.99
C ARG A 383 5.39 22.55 2.25
N GLY A 384 6.50 23.27 2.13
CA GLY A 384 7.13 24.03 3.21
C GLY A 384 8.05 23.22 4.11
N LYS A 385 8.34 21.96 3.78
CA LYS A 385 9.28 21.11 4.54
C LYS A 385 10.71 21.45 4.16
N LYS A 386 11.61 21.50 5.15
CA LYS A 386 13.05 21.57 4.86
C LYS A 386 13.58 20.18 4.53
N VAL A 387 14.33 20.06 3.44
CA VAL A 387 14.98 18.80 3.05
C VAL A 387 16.47 18.91 3.26
N ILE A 388 17.02 18.03 4.09
CA ILE A 388 18.45 17.93 4.36
C ILE A 388 18.92 16.57 3.85
N CYS A 389 19.97 16.52 3.02
CA CYS A 389 20.66 15.27 2.70
C CYS A 389 21.96 15.20 3.50
N SER A 390 22.20 14.10 4.22
CA SER A 390 23.43 13.82 4.94
C SER A 390 24.18 12.68 4.27
N PHE A 391 25.39 12.96 3.80
CA PHE A 391 26.27 12.06 3.08
C PHE A 391 27.40 11.58 3.99
N GLU A 392 27.63 10.26 4.07
CA GLU A 392 28.94 9.76 4.52
C GLU A 392 29.92 9.72 3.36
N ASP A 393 29.46 9.19 2.22
CA ASP A 393 30.08 9.27 0.92
C ASP A 393 28.94 9.33 -0.12
N ALA A 394 29.13 10.04 -1.23
CA ALA A 394 28.11 10.21 -2.24
C ALA A 394 28.61 9.94 -3.65
N GLY A 395 27.85 9.13 -4.40
CA GLY A 395 28.01 8.98 -5.85
C GLY A 395 27.21 10.01 -6.66
N PRO A 396 27.27 9.93 -7.99
CA PRO A 396 26.53 10.84 -8.86
C PRO A 396 25.01 10.77 -8.66
N LYS A 397 24.39 9.62 -8.38
CA LYS A 397 22.92 9.56 -8.26
C LYS A 397 22.44 10.21 -6.95
N ALA A 398 23.20 10.07 -5.86
CA ALA A 398 22.99 10.81 -4.62
C ALA A 398 23.09 12.32 -4.85
N LEU A 399 24.16 12.76 -5.51
CA LEU A 399 24.38 14.17 -5.84
C LEU A 399 23.25 14.72 -6.74
N TYR A 400 22.79 13.94 -7.70
CA TYR A 400 21.66 14.30 -8.57
C TYR A 400 20.33 14.42 -7.80
N ALA A 401 19.97 13.40 -7.00
CA ALA A 401 18.72 13.37 -6.25
C ALA A 401 18.64 14.52 -5.23
N CYS A 402 19.73 14.73 -4.50
CA CYS A 402 19.83 15.74 -3.44
C CYS A 402 20.15 17.14 -3.93
N ALA A 403 20.36 17.35 -5.23
CA ALA A 403 20.65 18.67 -5.79
C ALA A 403 19.61 19.73 -5.36
N SER A 404 18.34 19.31 -5.23
CA SER A 404 17.21 20.16 -4.86
C SER A 404 16.98 20.31 -3.35
N ALA A 405 17.80 19.67 -2.50
CA ALA A 405 17.70 19.79 -1.05
C ALA A 405 18.03 21.22 -0.57
N ASP A 406 17.47 21.64 0.58
CA ASP A 406 17.80 22.92 1.20
C ASP A 406 19.22 22.91 1.79
N ARG A 407 19.73 21.73 2.15
CA ARG A 407 21.09 21.54 2.65
C ARG A 407 21.64 20.16 2.29
N ILE A 408 22.86 20.10 1.78
CA ILE A 408 23.65 18.88 1.60
C ILE A 408 24.81 18.92 2.60
N VAL A 409 24.75 18.02 3.58
CA VAL A 409 25.77 17.81 4.61
C VAL A 409 26.65 16.66 4.17
N LEU A 410 27.97 16.79 4.33
CA LEU A 410 28.93 15.72 4.08
C LEU A 410 29.75 15.47 5.34
N ASN A 411 29.97 14.20 5.66
CA ASN A 411 30.87 13.83 6.74
C ASN A 411 32.27 14.42 6.47
N PRO A 412 32.94 15.06 7.45
CA PRO A 412 34.27 15.64 7.25
C PRO A 412 35.34 14.66 6.74
N ALA A 413 35.19 13.35 7.03
CA ALA A 413 36.07 12.30 6.52
C ALA A 413 35.59 11.65 5.21
N GLY A 414 34.45 12.11 4.68
CA GLY A 414 33.80 11.58 3.49
C GLY A 414 34.30 12.18 2.17
N GLY A 415 33.61 11.82 1.09
CA GLY A 415 33.89 12.32 -0.25
C GLY A 415 32.70 12.27 -1.20
N VAL A 416 32.88 12.87 -2.38
CA VAL A 416 31.96 12.80 -3.51
C VAL A 416 32.67 12.10 -4.67
N ARG A 417 32.25 10.85 -4.94
CA ARG A 417 32.78 9.97 -5.99
C ARG A 417 32.21 10.31 -7.36
N TYR A 418 32.35 11.56 -7.77
CA TYR A 418 31.90 12.06 -9.06
C TYR A 418 33.06 12.70 -9.82
N ALA A 419 33.33 12.20 -11.03
CA ALA A 419 34.35 12.72 -11.94
C ALA A 419 33.85 12.71 -13.40
N GLY A 420 32.52 12.81 -13.57
CA GLY A 420 31.84 12.63 -14.85
C GLY A 420 31.05 11.33 -14.93
N LEU A 421 30.33 11.16 -16.04
CA LEU A 421 29.54 9.96 -16.33
C LEU A 421 30.28 9.06 -17.31
N LYS A 422 30.17 7.75 -17.11
CA LYS A 422 30.73 6.74 -18.01
C LYS A 422 29.70 5.64 -18.28
N SER A 423 29.82 5.02 -19.45
CA SER A 423 29.12 3.78 -19.79
C SER A 423 30.15 2.71 -20.12
N THR A 424 29.92 1.48 -19.69
CA THR A 424 30.81 0.34 -19.93
C THR A 424 29.99 -0.81 -20.49
N HIS A 425 30.46 -1.38 -21.59
CA HIS A 425 29.85 -2.53 -22.26
C HIS A 425 30.88 -3.65 -22.38
N ILE A 426 30.42 -4.89 -22.22
CA ILE A 426 31.24 -6.09 -22.30
C ILE A 426 30.92 -6.80 -23.61
N TYR A 427 31.96 -7.24 -24.31
CA TYR A 427 31.86 -8.01 -25.55
C TYR A 427 32.50 -9.38 -25.35
N LEU A 428 31.68 -10.42 -25.45
CA LEU A 428 32.00 -11.80 -25.14
C LEU A 428 32.40 -12.63 -26.38
N ALA A 429 32.26 -12.11 -27.59
CA ALA A 429 32.54 -12.87 -28.82
C ALA A 429 33.93 -13.52 -28.82
N GLY A 430 34.96 -12.79 -28.36
CA GLY A 430 36.32 -13.33 -28.26
C GLY A 430 36.50 -14.41 -27.19
N LEU A 431 35.68 -14.42 -26.15
CA LEU A 431 35.62 -15.53 -25.18
C LEU A 431 34.89 -16.72 -25.78
N LEU A 432 33.72 -16.49 -26.37
CA LEU A 432 32.88 -17.53 -26.99
C LEU A 432 33.65 -18.29 -28.07
N GLU A 433 34.35 -17.58 -28.96
CA GLU A 433 35.23 -18.15 -29.98
C GLU A 433 36.30 -19.08 -29.37
N LYS A 434 36.96 -18.67 -28.29
CA LYS A 434 38.00 -19.49 -27.62
C LYS A 434 37.44 -20.80 -27.09
N ILE A 435 36.27 -20.77 -26.46
CA ILE A 435 35.63 -21.95 -25.88
C ILE A 435 34.91 -22.81 -26.92
N GLY A 436 34.84 -22.40 -28.19
CA GLY A 436 34.11 -23.14 -29.23
C GLY A 436 32.59 -22.97 -29.14
N VAL A 437 32.13 -21.77 -28.76
CA VAL A 437 30.71 -21.40 -28.78
C VAL A 437 30.51 -20.33 -29.84
N LYS A 438 29.56 -20.52 -30.75
CA LYS A 438 29.25 -19.59 -31.83
C LYS A 438 27.87 -18.98 -31.64
N ALA A 439 27.82 -17.66 -31.47
CA ALA A 439 26.58 -16.90 -31.37
C ALA A 439 25.94 -16.71 -32.76
N GLU A 440 24.71 -17.21 -32.95
CA GLU A 440 23.98 -17.13 -34.21
C GLU A 440 22.66 -16.36 -34.04
N PHE A 441 22.69 -15.06 -34.29
CA PHE A 441 21.52 -14.19 -34.18
C PHE A 441 21.18 -13.50 -35.50
N VAL A 442 19.88 -13.42 -35.77
CA VAL A 442 19.26 -12.56 -36.79
C VAL A 442 18.64 -11.37 -36.07
N ARG A 443 18.81 -10.16 -36.60
CA ARG A 443 18.26 -8.93 -36.02
C ARG A 443 17.68 -8.02 -37.08
N ILE A 444 16.64 -7.28 -36.70
CA ILE A 444 16.08 -6.19 -37.48
C ILE A 444 16.27 -4.89 -36.72
N GLY A 445 16.85 -3.91 -37.41
CA GLY A 445 17.21 -2.62 -36.87
C GLY A 445 18.72 -2.42 -36.78
N ALA A 446 19.23 -1.41 -37.50
CA ALA A 446 20.65 -1.04 -37.46
C ALA A 446 21.13 -0.73 -36.03
N HIS A 447 20.25 -0.15 -35.22
CA HIS A 447 20.51 0.25 -33.83
C HIS A 447 20.23 -0.88 -32.81
N LYS A 448 19.74 -2.05 -33.24
CA LYS A 448 19.50 -3.19 -32.33
C LYS A 448 20.82 -3.88 -31.97
N SER A 449 21.56 -3.30 -31.04
CA SER A 449 22.95 -3.68 -30.73
C SER A 449 23.12 -4.77 -29.65
N ALA A 450 22.06 -5.18 -28.96
CA ALA A 450 22.17 -6.20 -27.89
C ALA A 450 22.88 -7.51 -28.33
N PRO A 451 22.59 -8.09 -29.52
CA PRO A 451 23.31 -9.28 -29.98
C PRO A 451 24.81 -9.06 -30.24
N GLU A 452 25.24 -7.82 -30.51
CA GLU A 452 26.65 -7.52 -30.80
C GLU A 452 27.57 -7.88 -29.63
N GLN A 453 27.06 -7.88 -28.38
CA GLN A 453 27.84 -8.32 -27.21
C GLN A 453 28.29 -9.78 -27.33
N PHE A 454 27.58 -10.62 -28.08
CA PHE A 454 27.94 -12.02 -28.29
C PHE A 454 28.58 -12.27 -29.66
N MET A 455 28.27 -11.43 -30.65
CA MET A 455 28.71 -11.62 -32.03
C MET A 455 30.01 -10.89 -32.36
N ASN A 456 30.27 -9.74 -31.72
CA ASN A 456 31.38 -8.85 -32.05
C ASN A 456 32.38 -8.73 -30.89
N LYS A 457 33.65 -8.45 -31.20
CA LYS A 457 34.69 -8.16 -30.19
C LYS A 457 34.65 -6.70 -29.68
N GLY A 458 33.75 -5.88 -30.24
CA GLY A 458 33.54 -4.47 -29.90
C GLY A 458 32.27 -3.93 -30.56
N ALA A 459 31.91 -2.68 -30.25
CA ALA A 459 30.73 -2.03 -30.79
C ALA A 459 30.84 -1.81 -32.30
N SER A 460 29.74 -1.99 -33.04
CA SER A 460 29.61 -1.41 -34.38
C SER A 460 29.67 0.12 -34.33
N GLU A 461 29.95 0.77 -35.46
CA GLU A 461 29.96 2.24 -35.52
C GLU A 461 28.62 2.85 -35.09
N THR A 462 27.51 2.26 -35.54
CA THR A 462 26.15 2.64 -35.15
C THR A 462 25.92 2.47 -33.65
N ALA A 463 26.28 1.32 -33.08
CA ALA A 463 26.10 1.07 -31.66
C ALA A 463 26.94 2.03 -30.81
N ARG A 464 28.18 2.30 -31.21
CA ARG A 464 29.06 3.28 -30.54
C ARG A 464 28.45 4.68 -30.57
N ALA A 465 27.98 5.13 -31.73
CA ALA A 465 27.36 6.44 -31.88
C ALA A 465 26.11 6.60 -31.00
N ASP A 466 25.24 5.58 -30.94
CA ASP A 466 24.05 5.60 -30.08
C ASP A 466 24.41 5.65 -28.58
N GLN A 467 25.41 4.87 -28.17
CA GLN A 467 25.89 4.83 -26.79
C GLN A 467 26.50 6.18 -26.37
N GLU A 468 27.28 6.81 -27.25
CA GLU A 468 27.85 8.14 -27.01
C GLU A 468 26.77 9.23 -26.95
N ASP A 469 25.77 9.20 -27.84
CA ASP A 469 24.63 10.11 -27.84
C ASP A 469 23.84 10.02 -26.52
N LEU A 470 23.52 8.81 -26.08
CA LEU A 470 22.81 8.58 -24.82
C LEU A 470 23.59 9.08 -23.60
N LEU A 471 24.91 8.85 -23.57
CA LEU A 471 25.78 9.31 -22.49
C LEU A 471 25.86 10.84 -22.44
N ARG A 472 26.00 11.51 -23.59
CA ARG A 472 26.00 12.98 -23.70
C ARG A 472 24.68 13.59 -23.26
N ASN A 473 23.55 12.98 -23.64
CA ASN A 473 22.23 13.42 -23.22
C ASN A 473 22.08 13.30 -21.69
N THR A 474 22.50 12.16 -21.14
CA THR A 474 22.47 11.92 -19.68
C THR A 474 23.29 12.96 -18.92
N GLU A 475 24.49 13.26 -19.41
CA GLU A 475 25.36 14.28 -18.82
C GLU A 475 24.73 15.68 -18.90
N ALA A 476 24.13 16.05 -20.04
CA ALA A 476 23.47 17.34 -20.19
C ALA A 476 22.33 17.54 -19.18
N VAL A 477 21.49 16.54 -18.97
CA VAL A 477 20.42 16.59 -17.96
C VAL A 477 21.00 16.66 -16.54
N PHE A 478 22.04 15.87 -16.25
CA PHE A 478 22.73 15.88 -14.96
C PHE A 478 23.29 17.27 -14.61
N VAL A 479 24.04 17.87 -15.54
CA VAL A 479 24.66 19.19 -15.37
C VAL A 479 23.59 20.27 -15.20
N LYS A 480 22.51 20.22 -15.99
CA LYS A 480 21.40 21.15 -15.88
C LYS A 480 20.69 21.07 -14.52
N ASN A 481 20.49 19.87 -14.00
CA ASN A 481 19.89 19.65 -12.67
C ASN A 481 20.74 20.27 -11.56
N LEU A 482 22.06 20.02 -11.55
CA LEU A 482 22.96 20.66 -10.58
C LEU A 482 23.00 22.16 -10.76
N SER A 483 23.06 22.64 -12.00
CA SER A 483 23.13 24.07 -12.28
C SER A 483 21.92 24.81 -11.73
N LEU A 484 20.73 24.29 -11.99
CA LEU A 484 19.47 24.88 -11.57
C LEU A 484 19.32 24.91 -10.04
N TYR A 485 19.55 23.78 -9.37
CA TYR A 485 19.21 23.66 -7.95
C TYR A 485 20.34 24.02 -6.99
N ARG A 486 21.59 23.97 -7.44
CA ARG A 486 22.77 24.38 -6.65
C ARG A 486 23.26 25.79 -7.00
N ASN A 487 22.63 26.44 -7.98
CA ASN A 487 22.98 27.77 -8.47
C ASN A 487 24.47 27.87 -8.90
N ILE A 488 24.89 26.90 -9.71
CA ILE A 488 26.25 26.81 -10.28
C ILE A 488 26.12 26.94 -11.80
N PRO A 489 26.83 27.83 -12.49
CA PRO A 489 26.79 27.87 -13.96
C PRO A 489 27.16 26.50 -14.57
N GLU A 490 26.47 26.05 -15.63
CA GLU A 490 26.73 24.74 -16.24
C GLU A 490 28.20 24.55 -16.64
N ALA A 491 28.84 25.60 -17.17
CA ALA A 491 30.27 25.59 -17.50
C ALA A 491 31.15 25.35 -16.27
N SER A 492 30.80 25.95 -15.12
CA SER A 492 31.50 25.74 -13.86
C SER A 492 31.28 24.34 -13.30
N VAL A 493 30.07 23.75 -13.44
CA VAL A 493 29.84 22.35 -13.07
C VAL A 493 30.76 21.43 -13.86
N ARG A 494 30.84 21.61 -15.19
CA ARG A 494 31.72 20.83 -16.07
C ARG A 494 33.19 21.02 -15.72
N GLU A 495 33.62 22.24 -15.44
CA GLU A 495 35.01 22.52 -15.09
C GLU A 495 35.39 21.91 -13.74
N SER A 496 34.54 22.07 -12.72
CA SER A 496 34.75 21.43 -11.41
C SER A 496 34.83 19.92 -11.55
N THR A 497 33.94 19.30 -12.33
CA THR A 497 33.87 17.84 -12.54
C THR A 497 35.20 17.23 -12.99
N LYS A 498 36.02 17.96 -13.76
CA LYS A 498 37.35 17.50 -14.21
C LYS A 498 38.34 17.27 -13.07
N LYS A 499 38.10 17.87 -11.89
CA LYS A 499 38.96 17.78 -10.70
C LYS A 499 38.56 16.64 -9.77
N GLY A 500 37.43 15.97 -10.03
CA GLY A 500 36.94 14.89 -9.20
C GLY A 500 37.77 13.60 -9.33
N PRO A 501 37.56 12.61 -8.43
CA PRO A 501 36.64 12.63 -7.29
C PRO A 501 37.11 13.59 -6.19
N PHE A 502 36.19 14.01 -5.31
CA PHE A 502 36.44 15.09 -4.34
C PHE A 502 36.49 14.56 -2.92
N VAL A 503 37.46 15.01 -2.12
CA VAL A 503 37.36 14.90 -0.65
C VAL A 503 36.42 15.98 -0.10
N ALA A 504 36.01 15.87 1.16
CA ALA A 504 34.98 16.71 1.75
C ALA A 504 35.17 18.23 1.56
N LEU A 505 36.38 18.74 1.80
CA LEU A 505 36.69 20.17 1.62
C LEU A 505 36.58 20.60 0.15
N GLU A 506 37.11 19.81 -0.77
CA GLU A 506 37.06 20.10 -2.21
C GLU A 506 35.62 20.05 -2.75
N ALA A 507 34.80 19.11 -2.26
CA ALA A 507 33.39 19.01 -2.64
C ALA A 507 32.60 20.24 -2.18
N ARG A 508 32.90 20.76 -0.99
CA ARG A 508 32.29 22.00 -0.47
C ARG A 508 32.75 23.21 -1.26
N ASP A 509 34.04 23.31 -1.56
CA ASP A 509 34.61 24.43 -2.32
C ASP A 509 34.11 24.43 -3.77
N ALA A 510 33.85 23.25 -4.34
CA ALA A 510 33.16 23.05 -5.63
C ALA A 510 31.64 23.29 -5.55
N LYS A 511 31.08 23.56 -4.36
CA LYS A 511 29.65 23.77 -4.07
C LYS A 511 28.75 22.56 -4.34
N PHE A 512 29.34 21.36 -4.49
CA PHE A 512 28.58 20.11 -4.60
C PHE A 512 27.95 19.71 -3.26
N VAL A 513 28.52 20.15 -2.15
CA VAL A 513 27.94 20.06 -0.80
C VAL A 513 27.98 21.42 -0.12
N ASP A 514 27.17 21.60 0.93
CA ASP A 514 27.02 22.89 1.61
C ASP A 514 27.83 23.00 2.91
N THR A 515 27.79 21.94 3.72
CA THR A 515 28.30 21.96 5.10
C THR A 515 28.97 20.63 5.42
N LEU A 516 30.01 20.68 6.26
CA LEU A 516 30.64 19.49 6.81
C LEU A 516 30.18 19.31 8.25
N ALA A 517 29.62 18.15 8.60
CA ALA A 517 29.15 17.85 9.96
C ALA A 517 29.02 16.33 10.18
N PHE A 518 29.07 15.92 11.45
CA PHE A 518 28.81 14.54 11.87
C PHE A 518 27.31 14.30 12.12
N ASP A 519 26.92 13.02 12.30
CA ASP A 519 25.53 12.63 12.49
C ASP A 519 24.91 13.18 13.78
N ASP A 520 25.68 13.27 14.86
CA ASP A 520 25.27 13.86 16.13
C ASP A 520 25.03 15.37 16.04
N GLU A 521 25.57 16.03 15.01
CA GLU A 521 25.36 17.45 14.75
C GLU A 521 24.13 17.73 13.86
N LEU A 522 23.44 16.70 13.34
CA LEU A 522 22.34 16.89 12.39
C LEU A 522 21.14 17.62 13.00
N ASP A 523 20.91 17.52 14.32
CA ASP A 523 19.88 18.30 15.02
C ASP A 523 20.19 19.80 14.98
N ARG A 524 21.46 20.17 15.15
CA ARG A 524 21.93 21.55 15.05
C ARG A 524 21.77 22.06 13.62
N VAL A 525 22.27 21.31 12.64
CA VAL A 525 22.14 21.68 11.22
C VAL A 525 20.69 21.81 10.79
N THR A 526 19.83 20.90 11.24
CA THR A 526 18.39 20.95 10.95
C THR A 526 17.74 22.18 11.57
N SER A 527 18.06 22.48 12.83
CA SER A 527 17.57 23.68 13.53
C SER A 527 18.00 24.97 12.82
N ASP A 528 19.25 25.02 12.33
CA ASP A 528 19.78 26.16 11.57
C ASP A 528 19.02 26.35 10.23
N VAL A 529 18.71 25.26 9.52
CA VAL A 529 17.99 25.29 8.23
C VAL A 529 16.50 25.63 8.42
N VAL A 530 15.88 25.15 9.50
CA VAL A 530 14.48 25.44 9.84
C VAL A 530 14.32 26.85 10.44
N GLY A 531 15.32 27.35 11.17
CA GLY A 531 15.32 28.67 11.80
C GLY A 531 14.84 28.70 13.26
N HIS A 532 14.62 27.53 13.87
CA HIS A 532 14.33 27.38 15.30
C HIS A 532 14.71 25.97 15.76
N LYS A 533 14.74 25.74 17.09
CA LYS A 533 15.15 24.44 17.65
C LYS A 533 14.16 23.34 17.27
N VAL A 534 14.66 22.32 16.58
CA VAL A 534 13.88 21.15 16.13
C VAL A 534 14.68 19.90 16.44
N SER A 535 14.08 18.93 17.13
CA SER A 535 14.66 17.59 17.30
C SER A 535 14.39 16.73 16.09
N VAL A 536 15.37 15.95 15.64
CA VAL A 536 15.20 14.96 14.57
C VAL A 536 15.06 13.57 15.17
N SER A 537 13.97 12.87 14.84
CA SER A 537 13.77 11.47 15.21
C SER A 537 13.59 10.58 13.99
N LYS A 538 13.87 9.29 14.11
CA LYS A 538 13.60 8.34 13.02
C LYS A 538 12.11 8.39 12.64
N TYR A 539 11.81 8.40 11.35
CA TYR A 539 10.43 8.32 10.88
C TYR A 539 9.85 6.92 11.10
N GLU A 540 8.69 6.86 11.76
CA GLU A 540 7.89 5.65 11.95
C GLU A 540 6.52 5.82 11.30
N ASP A 541 6.04 4.77 10.62
CA ASP A 541 4.73 4.80 9.99
C ASP A 541 3.64 4.74 11.07
N GLU A 542 2.90 5.83 11.23
CA GLU A 542 1.78 5.88 12.17
C GLU A 542 0.53 5.21 11.59
N VAL A 543 -0.13 4.42 12.43
CA VAL A 543 -1.47 3.90 12.21
C VAL A 543 -2.46 4.99 12.61
N VAL A 544 -3.39 5.32 11.72
CA VAL A 544 -4.40 6.37 11.95
C VAL A 544 -5.78 5.76 11.82
N ALA A 545 -6.68 6.09 12.74
CA ALA A 545 -8.05 5.63 12.72
C ALA A 545 -8.75 5.97 11.39
N PRO A 546 -9.49 5.02 10.78
CA PRO A 546 -10.07 5.22 9.48
C PRO A 546 -11.11 6.33 9.51
N MET A 547 -10.96 7.31 8.61
CA MET A 547 -11.93 8.39 8.49
C MET A 547 -13.24 7.93 7.84
N ARG A 548 -13.26 6.83 7.10
CA ARG A 548 -14.34 6.47 6.17
C ARG A 548 -14.79 5.03 6.39
N PHE A 549 -16.07 4.76 6.15
CA PHE A 549 -16.58 3.40 6.14
C PHE A 549 -16.21 2.63 4.86
N GLY A 550 -16.21 1.31 4.97
CA GLY A 550 -16.32 0.41 3.82
C GLY A 550 -15.17 0.43 2.82
N GLN A 551 -15.44 -0.17 1.67
CA GLN A 551 -14.46 -0.32 0.59
C GLN A 551 -14.39 0.96 -0.26
N ARG A 552 -13.18 1.52 -0.38
CA ARG A 552 -12.93 2.71 -1.20
C ARG A 552 -12.64 2.32 -2.65
N SER A 553 -13.18 3.10 -3.58
CA SER A 553 -12.71 3.05 -4.97
C SER A 553 -11.22 3.42 -5.01
N LYS A 554 -10.46 2.74 -5.88
CA LYS A 554 -9.00 2.71 -5.85
C LYS A 554 -8.40 2.81 -7.25
N VAL A 555 -7.10 3.11 -7.28
CA VAL A 555 -6.26 3.02 -8.47
C VAL A 555 -5.53 1.67 -8.44
N GLY A 556 -5.54 0.93 -9.55
CA GLY A 556 -4.67 -0.23 -9.71
C GLY A 556 -3.26 0.21 -10.10
N LEU A 557 -2.23 -0.34 -9.47
CA LEU A 557 -0.83 -0.17 -9.85
C LEU A 557 -0.28 -1.52 -10.29
N LEU A 558 -0.21 -1.73 -11.60
CA LEU A 558 0.25 -2.96 -12.22
C LEU A 558 1.74 -2.84 -12.54
N TYR A 559 2.57 -3.69 -11.96
CA TYR A 559 4.01 -3.70 -12.21
C TYR A 559 4.37 -4.69 -13.33
N ILE A 560 5.15 -4.21 -14.30
CA ILE A 560 5.93 -5.03 -15.23
C ILE A 560 7.39 -4.77 -14.88
N ASP A 561 8.02 -5.71 -14.19
CA ASP A 561 9.30 -5.52 -13.52
C ASP A 561 10.15 -6.78 -13.65
N GLY A 562 11.28 -6.67 -14.34
CA GLY A 562 12.17 -7.78 -14.70
C GLY A 562 12.09 -8.21 -16.17
N ASP A 563 12.85 -9.24 -16.54
CA ASP A 563 12.92 -9.75 -17.92
C ASP A 563 11.61 -10.45 -18.30
N MET A 564 11.10 -10.16 -19.49
CA MET A 564 9.81 -10.69 -19.94
C MET A 564 9.97 -12.12 -20.45
N VAL A 565 9.18 -13.04 -19.91
CA VAL A 565 9.17 -14.45 -20.29
C VAL A 565 7.76 -14.95 -20.57
N ASP A 566 7.67 -16.03 -21.35
CA ASP A 566 6.41 -16.75 -21.50
C ASP A 566 6.09 -17.51 -20.21
N GLY A 567 4.81 -17.70 -19.89
CA GLY A 567 4.41 -18.43 -18.69
C GLY A 567 4.22 -17.55 -17.45
N ARG A 568 4.50 -18.08 -16.26
CA ARG A 568 4.30 -17.39 -14.98
C ARG A 568 5.54 -16.62 -14.54
N SER A 569 5.32 -15.55 -13.77
CA SER A 569 6.42 -14.82 -13.15
C SER A 569 7.15 -15.70 -12.14
N SER A 570 8.46 -15.58 -12.09
CA SER A 570 9.30 -16.33 -11.15
C SER A 570 10.53 -15.51 -10.76
N LYS A 571 11.27 -15.99 -9.76
CA LYS A 571 12.57 -15.44 -9.36
C LYS A 571 13.60 -16.54 -9.44
N VAL A 572 14.77 -16.25 -10.01
CA VAL A 572 15.89 -17.20 -10.02
C VAL A 572 16.77 -16.89 -8.80
N PRO A 573 16.72 -17.70 -7.71
CA PRO A 573 17.26 -17.31 -6.41
C PRO A 573 18.77 -17.10 -6.40
N LEU A 574 19.52 -17.92 -7.15
CA LEU A 574 20.99 -17.91 -7.14
C LEU A 574 21.60 -16.65 -7.78
N ILE A 575 20.87 -15.99 -8.69
CA ILE A 575 21.37 -14.86 -9.50
C ILE A 575 20.51 -13.61 -9.36
N GLY A 576 19.50 -13.65 -8.48
CA GLY A 576 18.62 -12.51 -8.19
C GLY A 576 17.86 -11.98 -9.42
N MET A 577 17.69 -12.80 -10.47
CA MET A 577 16.94 -12.41 -11.66
C MET A 577 15.45 -12.52 -11.40
N LYS A 578 14.72 -11.50 -11.85
CA LYS A 578 13.26 -11.45 -11.77
C LYS A 578 12.68 -11.65 -13.17
N LEU A 579 11.86 -12.69 -13.31
CA LEU A 579 11.17 -13.00 -14.54
C LEU A 579 9.72 -12.53 -14.45
N CYS A 580 9.31 -11.72 -15.42
CA CYS A 580 7.99 -11.17 -15.56
C CYS A 580 7.20 -11.99 -16.59
N GLY A 581 6.41 -12.95 -16.10
CA GLY A 581 5.71 -13.91 -16.95
C GLY A 581 4.40 -13.37 -17.52
N SER A 582 4.13 -13.65 -18.78
CA SER A 582 2.93 -13.18 -19.50
C SER A 582 1.62 -13.61 -18.85
N TYR A 583 1.52 -14.82 -18.30
CA TYR A 583 0.28 -15.32 -17.68
C TYR A 583 -0.01 -14.62 -16.36
N THR A 584 1.00 -14.38 -15.53
CA THR A 584 0.83 -13.65 -14.25
C THR A 584 0.37 -12.21 -14.49
N ILE A 585 0.94 -11.54 -15.50
CA ILE A 585 0.56 -10.16 -15.85
C ILE A 585 -0.83 -10.13 -16.50
N ALA A 586 -1.15 -11.08 -17.38
CA ALA A 586 -2.47 -11.23 -18.00
C ALA A 586 -3.57 -11.43 -16.93
N GLU A 587 -3.38 -12.35 -15.99
CA GLU A 587 -4.29 -12.59 -14.87
C GLU A 587 -4.46 -11.34 -13.99
N SER A 588 -3.36 -10.65 -13.69
CA SER A 588 -3.36 -9.42 -12.90
C SER A 588 -4.12 -8.28 -13.61
N ALA A 589 -3.89 -8.09 -14.91
CA ALA A 589 -4.62 -7.13 -15.72
C ALA A 589 -6.12 -7.47 -15.79
N LYS A 590 -6.46 -8.76 -15.95
CA LYS A 590 -7.85 -9.24 -15.89
C LYS A 590 -8.51 -8.94 -14.54
N ARG A 591 -7.85 -9.23 -13.42
CA ARG A 591 -8.35 -8.90 -12.07
C ARG A 591 -8.63 -7.40 -11.93
N LEU A 592 -7.69 -6.55 -12.33
CA LEU A 592 -7.87 -5.10 -12.29
C LEU A 592 -8.99 -4.62 -13.23
N ARG A 593 -9.16 -5.25 -14.39
CA ARG A 593 -10.23 -4.96 -15.35
C ARG A 593 -11.61 -5.33 -14.81
N GLU A 594 -11.72 -6.44 -14.09
CA GLU A 594 -13.00 -7.00 -13.60
C GLU A 594 -13.41 -6.47 -12.21
N ASP A 595 -12.48 -5.96 -11.40
CA ASP A 595 -12.80 -5.39 -10.08
C ASP A 595 -13.56 -4.05 -10.20
N PRO A 596 -14.85 -3.94 -9.80
CA PRO A 596 -15.64 -2.72 -9.95
C PRO A 596 -15.16 -1.54 -9.08
N THR A 597 -14.33 -1.81 -8.05
CA THR A 597 -13.76 -0.79 -7.18
C THR A 597 -12.50 -0.15 -7.76
N VAL A 598 -11.84 -0.78 -8.74
CA VAL A 598 -10.74 -0.17 -9.50
C VAL A 598 -11.32 0.74 -10.58
N LYS A 599 -11.03 2.05 -10.51
CA LYS A 599 -11.56 3.04 -11.48
C LYS A 599 -10.55 3.50 -12.53
N ALA A 600 -9.26 3.32 -12.28
CA ALA A 600 -8.18 3.59 -13.21
C ALA A 600 -6.97 2.70 -12.88
N VAL A 601 -6.08 2.49 -13.85
CA VAL A 601 -4.87 1.69 -13.67
C VAL A 601 -3.63 2.45 -14.14
N VAL A 602 -2.60 2.45 -13.32
CA VAL A 602 -1.24 2.85 -13.67
C VAL A 602 -0.42 1.59 -13.93
N LEU A 603 0.18 1.50 -15.12
CA LEU A 603 1.15 0.50 -15.50
C LEU A 603 2.56 1.03 -15.20
N ARG A 604 3.22 0.47 -14.18
CA ARG A 604 4.62 0.79 -13.86
C ARG A 604 5.53 -0.17 -14.61
N VAL A 605 6.27 0.36 -15.60
CA VAL A 605 7.15 -0.43 -16.48
C VAL A 605 8.60 -0.22 -16.11
N GLU A 606 9.28 -1.33 -15.78
CA GLU A 606 10.67 -1.45 -15.34
C GLU A 606 11.28 -2.72 -15.94
N THR A 607 11.39 -2.75 -17.27
CA THR A 607 11.88 -3.93 -18.00
C THR A 607 12.71 -3.56 -19.25
N PRO A 608 13.81 -4.27 -19.53
CA PRO A 608 14.52 -4.17 -20.80
C PRO A 608 13.79 -4.85 -21.96
N GLY A 609 12.69 -5.56 -21.68
CA GLY A 609 11.96 -6.40 -22.64
C GLY A 609 12.18 -7.88 -22.40
N GLY A 610 12.13 -8.68 -23.46
CA GLY A 610 12.29 -10.14 -23.41
C GLY A 610 11.49 -10.82 -24.53
N SER A 611 10.80 -11.92 -24.20
CA SER A 611 9.98 -12.67 -25.17
C SER A 611 8.98 -11.76 -25.89
N SER A 612 9.00 -11.83 -27.22
CA SER A 612 8.06 -11.08 -28.08
C SER A 612 6.63 -11.63 -27.95
N LEU A 613 6.48 -12.94 -27.76
CA LEU A 613 5.18 -13.56 -27.52
C LEU A 613 4.61 -13.11 -26.18
N ALA A 614 5.42 -13.13 -25.12
CA ALA A 614 5.02 -12.63 -23.81
C ALA A 614 4.54 -11.17 -23.90
N ALA A 615 5.26 -10.33 -24.64
CA ALA A 615 4.88 -8.94 -24.85
C ALA A 615 3.54 -8.77 -25.56
N ASP A 616 3.25 -9.54 -26.62
CA ASP A 616 1.96 -9.45 -27.33
C ASP A 616 0.79 -9.98 -26.48
N VAL A 617 0.99 -11.06 -25.72
CA VAL A 617 -0.01 -11.58 -24.76
C VAL A 617 -0.33 -10.53 -23.69
N MET A 618 0.70 -9.93 -23.08
CA MET A 618 0.50 -8.86 -22.09
C MET A 618 -0.18 -7.63 -22.73
N TRP A 619 0.28 -7.20 -23.91
CA TRP A 619 -0.29 -6.05 -24.63
C TRP A 619 -1.77 -6.26 -24.94
N ARG A 620 -2.16 -7.47 -25.36
CA ARG A 620 -3.55 -7.82 -25.65
C ARG A 620 -4.44 -7.63 -24.43
N GLU A 621 -4.04 -8.16 -23.28
CA GLU A 621 -4.80 -8.00 -22.02
C GLU A 621 -4.82 -6.55 -21.53
N LEU A 622 -3.70 -5.83 -21.64
CA LEU A 622 -3.63 -4.41 -21.31
C LEU A 622 -4.55 -3.57 -22.21
N ARG A 623 -4.71 -3.92 -23.49
CA ARG A 623 -5.67 -3.27 -24.39
C ARG A 623 -7.12 -3.56 -23.99
N LEU A 624 -7.45 -4.80 -23.63
CA LEU A 624 -8.78 -5.14 -23.11
C LEU A 624 -9.09 -4.37 -21.82
N LEU A 625 -8.08 -4.14 -20.98
CA LEU A 625 -8.20 -3.29 -19.79
C LEU A 625 -8.44 -1.84 -20.18
N ALA A 626 -7.63 -1.28 -21.08
CA ALA A 626 -7.71 0.10 -21.55
C ALA A 626 -9.06 0.44 -22.21
N GLN A 627 -9.74 -0.55 -22.82
CA GLN A 627 -11.10 -0.39 -23.36
C GLN A 627 -12.17 -0.19 -22.28
N LYS A 628 -11.94 -0.68 -21.05
CA LYS A 628 -12.90 -0.57 -19.94
C LYS A 628 -12.54 0.51 -18.93
N LYS A 629 -11.25 0.77 -18.73
CA LYS A 629 -10.74 1.66 -17.67
C LYS A 629 -9.55 2.47 -18.18
N PRO A 630 -9.37 3.73 -17.73
CA PRO A 630 -8.18 4.50 -18.04
C PRO A 630 -6.90 3.73 -17.68
N LEU A 631 -6.03 3.51 -18.67
CA LEU A 631 -4.71 2.90 -18.52
C LEU A 631 -3.63 3.95 -18.80
N ILE A 632 -2.89 4.31 -17.75
CA ILE A 632 -1.81 5.31 -17.75
C ILE A 632 -0.50 4.57 -17.55
N VAL A 633 0.55 4.92 -18.28
CA VAL A 633 1.87 4.30 -18.14
C VAL A 633 2.79 5.25 -17.40
N SER A 634 3.53 4.71 -16.43
CA SER A 634 4.68 5.34 -15.79
C SER A 634 5.90 4.49 -16.12
N MET A 635 6.76 5.00 -17.00
CA MET A 635 8.04 4.38 -17.28
C MET A 635 9.05 4.79 -16.20
N GLY A 636 9.73 3.81 -15.63
CA GLY A 636 10.75 4.07 -14.62
C GLY A 636 12.16 4.14 -15.19
N THR A 637 13.06 3.30 -14.70
CA THR A 637 14.43 3.16 -15.20
C THR A 637 14.45 2.81 -16.67
N ILE A 638 13.73 1.75 -17.04
CA ILE A 638 13.76 1.19 -18.38
C ILE A 638 12.37 0.68 -18.79
N ALA A 639 11.97 1.04 -19.99
CA ALA A 639 10.77 0.56 -20.66
C ALA A 639 11.08 0.44 -22.15
N ALA A 640 11.99 -0.47 -22.50
CA ALA A 640 12.54 -0.62 -23.85
C ALA A 640 12.15 -1.98 -24.44
N SER A 641 12.18 -2.11 -25.78
CA SER A 641 11.86 -3.36 -26.48
C SER A 641 10.46 -3.85 -26.11
N GLY A 642 10.31 -5.08 -25.60
CA GLY A 642 9.04 -5.60 -25.05
C GLY A 642 8.41 -4.69 -23.98
N GLY A 643 9.21 -3.93 -23.21
CA GLY A 643 8.71 -2.93 -22.28
C GLY A 643 8.00 -1.75 -22.95
N TYR A 644 8.54 -1.27 -24.07
CA TYR A 644 7.87 -0.22 -24.87
C TYR A 644 6.66 -0.80 -25.62
N TYR A 645 6.76 -2.06 -26.05
CA TYR A 645 5.66 -2.81 -26.64
C TYR A 645 4.43 -2.76 -25.74
N VAL A 646 4.53 -3.21 -24.49
CA VAL A 646 3.40 -3.20 -23.54
C VAL A 646 2.99 -1.78 -23.13
N ALA A 647 3.93 -0.84 -23.03
CA ALA A 647 3.63 0.57 -22.77
C ALA A 647 2.74 1.18 -23.85
N SER A 648 2.88 0.77 -25.12
CA SER A 648 2.03 1.24 -26.23
C SER A 648 0.55 0.86 -26.10
N ALA A 649 0.19 -0.04 -25.17
CA ALA A 649 -1.21 -0.32 -24.86
C ALA A 649 -1.89 0.82 -24.09
N GLY A 650 -1.11 1.65 -23.39
CA GLY A 650 -1.59 2.76 -22.58
C GLY A 650 -2.05 3.96 -23.41
N THR A 651 -2.95 4.75 -22.83
CA THR A 651 -3.52 5.96 -23.47
C THR A 651 -2.72 7.23 -23.20
N LYS A 652 -1.95 7.24 -22.10
CA LYS A 652 -1.07 8.31 -21.70
C LYS A 652 0.21 7.70 -21.14
N ILE A 653 1.37 8.11 -21.65
CA ILE A 653 2.68 7.60 -21.29
C ILE A 653 3.50 8.73 -20.67
N TYR A 654 3.89 8.51 -19.42
CA TYR A 654 4.84 9.33 -18.68
C TYR A 654 6.21 8.67 -18.65
N ALA A 655 7.26 9.43 -18.94
CA ALA A 655 8.64 9.02 -18.75
C ALA A 655 9.45 10.12 -18.08
N LEU A 656 10.50 9.73 -17.35
CA LEU A 656 11.44 10.67 -16.76
C LEU A 656 12.50 11.06 -17.80
N PRO A 657 13.19 12.21 -17.68
CA PRO A 657 14.20 12.66 -18.64
C PRO A 657 15.24 11.59 -18.97
N LEU A 658 15.62 10.81 -17.96
CA LEU A 658 16.66 9.78 -18.00
C LEU A 658 16.12 8.35 -18.00
N THR A 659 14.81 8.16 -18.23
CA THR A 659 14.24 6.85 -18.55
C THR A 659 14.85 6.34 -19.85
N LEU A 660 15.22 5.05 -19.91
CA LEU A 660 15.60 4.40 -21.17
C LEU A 660 14.39 3.73 -21.81
N THR A 661 14.03 4.13 -23.04
CA THR A 661 12.85 3.60 -23.73
C THR A 661 13.09 3.42 -25.23
N GLY A 662 12.04 3.14 -26.00
CA GLY A 662 12.14 2.77 -27.41
C GLY A 662 12.69 1.36 -27.57
N SER A 663 13.82 1.21 -28.25
CA SER A 663 14.38 -0.06 -28.72
C SER A 663 13.37 -0.90 -29.51
N ILE A 664 12.58 -0.22 -30.35
CA ILE A 664 11.59 -0.84 -31.22
C ILE A 664 12.32 -1.58 -32.32
N GLY A 665 12.57 -2.86 -32.10
CA GLY A 665 13.37 -3.73 -32.94
C GLY A 665 13.46 -5.10 -32.29
N ILE A 666 13.81 -6.10 -33.09
CA ILE A 666 13.77 -7.50 -32.67
C ILE A 666 15.05 -8.21 -33.07
N PHE A 667 15.44 -9.20 -32.27
CA PHE A 667 16.44 -10.18 -32.65
C PHE A 667 16.00 -11.56 -32.18
N TYR A 668 16.49 -12.60 -32.84
CA TYR A 668 16.26 -13.98 -32.46
C TYR A 668 17.50 -14.80 -32.83
N GLY A 669 17.82 -15.80 -32.03
CA GLY A 669 18.96 -16.66 -32.31
C GLY A 669 19.30 -17.61 -31.18
N LYS A 670 20.41 -18.32 -31.35
CA LYS A 670 20.91 -19.33 -30.41
C LYS A 670 22.44 -19.31 -30.35
N ALA A 671 23.01 -19.95 -29.34
CA ALA A 671 24.43 -20.27 -29.30
C ALA A 671 24.65 -21.71 -29.76
N ASP A 672 25.42 -21.90 -30.81
CA ASP A 672 25.92 -23.21 -31.20
C ASP A 672 27.10 -23.61 -30.29
N VAL A 673 26.94 -24.73 -29.59
CA VAL A 673 27.93 -25.30 -28.65
C VAL A 673 28.58 -26.58 -29.19
N SER A 674 28.35 -26.93 -30.46
CA SER A 674 28.84 -28.19 -31.04
C SER A 674 30.37 -28.33 -30.95
N GLU A 675 31.10 -27.24 -31.20
CA GLU A 675 32.56 -27.22 -31.13
C GLU A 675 33.06 -27.33 -29.68
N LEU A 676 32.41 -26.66 -28.72
CA LEU A 676 32.69 -26.82 -27.29
C LEU A 676 32.54 -28.28 -26.86
N LEU A 677 31.41 -28.91 -27.21
CA LEU A 677 31.17 -30.32 -26.87
C LEU A 677 32.22 -31.24 -27.49
N SER A 678 32.58 -31.01 -28.75
CA SER A 678 33.65 -31.74 -29.43
C SER A 678 35.00 -31.60 -28.70
N LYS A 679 35.36 -30.38 -28.26
CA LYS A 679 36.56 -30.13 -27.44
C LYS A 679 36.55 -30.88 -26.09
N LEU A 680 35.36 -31.12 -25.53
CA LEU A 680 35.17 -31.86 -24.28
C LEU A 680 35.05 -33.38 -24.48
N GLY A 681 35.15 -33.88 -25.72
CA GLY A 681 34.99 -35.30 -26.04
C GLY A 681 33.53 -35.79 -26.00
N VAL A 682 32.56 -34.87 -26.03
CA VAL A 682 31.13 -35.19 -26.06
C VAL A 682 30.65 -35.28 -27.50
N ASN A 683 30.11 -36.44 -27.89
CA ASN A 683 29.55 -36.66 -29.23
C ASN A 683 28.01 -36.57 -29.19
N VAL A 684 27.44 -35.85 -30.15
CA VAL A 684 25.98 -35.70 -30.29
C VAL A 684 25.54 -36.35 -31.60
N GLU A 685 24.72 -37.41 -31.52
CA GLU A 685 24.08 -38.05 -32.66
C GLU A 685 22.59 -37.63 -32.71
N VAL A 686 22.15 -37.06 -33.83
CA VAL A 686 20.76 -36.61 -34.01
C VAL A 686 20.07 -37.46 -35.07
N ARG A 687 18.97 -38.11 -34.71
CA ARG A 687 18.09 -38.82 -35.63
C ARG A 687 16.85 -37.97 -35.88
N LYS A 688 16.56 -37.65 -37.15
CA LYS A 688 15.44 -36.81 -37.53
C LYS A 688 14.62 -37.42 -38.65
N VAL A 689 13.30 -37.30 -38.50
CA VAL A 689 12.31 -37.74 -39.50
C VAL A 689 11.92 -36.63 -40.48
N THR A 690 12.24 -35.37 -40.18
CA THR A 690 12.03 -34.23 -41.09
C THR A 690 13.26 -33.31 -41.12
N PRO A 691 13.51 -32.58 -42.22
CA PRO A 691 14.76 -31.82 -42.42
C PRO A 691 15.08 -30.79 -41.32
N ARG A 692 14.05 -30.12 -40.77
CA ARG A 692 14.18 -29.02 -39.80
C ARG A 692 13.84 -29.42 -38.36
N ALA A 693 13.69 -30.72 -38.05
CA ALA A 693 13.29 -31.18 -36.72
C ALA A 693 14.22 -30.72 -35.58
N ASP A 694 15.49 -30.46 -35.92
CA ASP A 694 16.55 -30.04 -35.02
C ASP A 694 17.02 -28.59 -35.27
N ALA A 695 16.22 -27.78 -35.98
CA ALA A 695 16.60 -26.41 -36.34
C ALA A 695 16.97 -25.52 -35.14
N GLU A 696 16.24 -25.66 -34.03
CA GLU A 696 16.46 -24.90 -32.79
C GLU A 696 17.51 -25.55 -31.86
N SER A 697 18.15 -26.66 -32.26
CA SER A 697 19.16 -27.35 -31.44
C SER A 697 20.41 -26.48 -31.20
N PHE A 698 20.93 -26.45 -29.98
CA PHE A 698 22.21 -25.79 -29.68
C PHE A 698 23.43 -26.59 -30.17
N PHE A 699 23.25 -27.80 -30.71
CA PHE A 699 24.35 -28.70 -31.08
C PHE A 699 24.75 -28.63 -32.56
N ARG A 700 24.24 -27.65 -33.30
CA ARG A 700 24.66 -27.35 -34.67
C ARG A 700 24.26 -25.92 -35.07
N PRO A 701 24.93 -25.33 -36.06
CA PRO A 701 24.51 -24.03 -36.60
C PRO A 701 23.18 -24.14 -37.37
N PHE A 702 22.54 -22.99 -37.62
CA PHE A 702 21.46 -22.93 -38.60
C PHE A 702 21.99 -23.18 -40.01
N SER A 703 21.28 -23.99 -40.77
CA SER A 703 21.46 -24.11 -42.22
C SER A 703 20.99 -22.83 -42.94
N ASP A 704 21.42 -22.61 -44.18
CA ASP A 704 21.05 -21.41 -44.94
C ASP A 704 19.53 -21.29 -45.17
N ASP A 705 18.85 -22.42 -45.37
CA ASP A 705 17.39 -22.47 -45.50
C ASP A 705 16.68 -22.10 -44.18
N GLU A 706 17.18 -22.63 -43.05
CA GLU A 706 16.66 -22.26 -41.72
C GLU A 706 16.94 -20.79 -41.38
N ARG A 707 18.09 -20.23 -41.79
CA ARG A 707 18.39 -18.80 -41.61
C ARG A 707 17.43 -17.91 -42.40
N LYS A 708 17.14 -18.27 -43.66
CA LYS A 708 16.16 -17.52 -44.48
C LYS A 708 14.78 -17.54 -43.86
N GLU A 709 14.33 -18.68 -43.33
CA GLU A 709 13.04 -18.73 -42.64
C GLU A 709 13.04 -18.05 -41.29
N LEU A 710 14.16 -18.06 -40.58
CA LEU A 710 14.29 -17.28 -39.36
C LEU A 710 14.19 -15.77 -39.67
N ASP A 711 14.86 -15.30 -40.72
CA ASP A 711 14.77 -13.92 -41.17
C ASP A 711 13.32 -13.51 -41.48
N ARG A 712 12.58 -14.35 -42.23
CA ARG A 712 11.14 -14.12 -42.50
C ARG A 712 10.31 -14.04 -41.22
N LYS A 713 10.55 -14.94 -40.25
CA LYS A 713 9.85 -14.93 -38.95
C LYS A 713 10.14 -13.65 -38.15
N VAL A 714 11.41 -13.23 -38.11
CA VAL A 714 11.83 -12.03 -37.39
C VAL A 714 11.19 -10.77 -38.01
N HIS A 715 11.08 -10.69 -39.35
CA HIS A 715 10.36 -9.62 -40.05
C HIS A 715 8.88 -9.59 -39.69
N GLN A 716 8.22 -10.75 -39.65
CA GLN A 716 6.82 -10.83 -39.26
C GLN A 716 6.59 -10.31 -37.82
N PHE A 717 7.47 -10.64 -36.88
CA PHE A 717 7.35 -10.13 -35.52
C PHE A 717 7.63 -8.62 -35.44
N TYR A 718 8.59 -8.11 -36.21
CA TYR A 718 8.85 -6.67 -36.29
C TYR A 718 7.62 -5.92 -36.82
N ASP A 719 6.98 -6.44 -37.86
CA ASP A 719 5.76 -5.89 -38.43
C ASP A 719 4.64 -5.79 -37.39
N VAL A 720 4.42 -6.84 -36.61
CA VAL A 720 3.45 -6.82 -35.51
C VAL A 720 3.82 -5.76 -34.46
N PHE A 721 5.11 -5.61 -34.13
CA PHE A 721 5.56 -4.58 -33.19
C PHE A 721 5.28 -3.17 -33.72
N LEU A 722 5.60 -2.90 -34.99
CA LEU A 722 5.27 -1.64 -35.65
C LEU A 722 3.76 -1.38 -35.61
N ASP A 723 2.93 -2.40 -35.87
CA ASP A 723 1.48 -2.29 -35.82
C ASP A 723 0.98 -1.95 -34.40
N ARG A 724 1.53 -2.57 -33.35
CA ARG A 724 1.12 -2.28 -31.96
C ARG A 724 1.46 -0.86 -31.55
N VAL A 725 2.67 -0.41 -31.88
CA VAL A 725 3.11 0.95 -31.57
C VAL A 725 2.32 1.96 -32.40
N SER A 726 2.09 1.70 -33.68
CA SER A 726 1.23 2.51 -34.55
C SER A 726 -0.17 2.70 -33.95
N GLN A 727 -0.82 1.62 -33.54
CA GLN A 727 -2.13 1.65 -32.87
C GLN A 727 -2.09 2.37 -31.52
N GLY A 728 -0.99 2.29 -30.79
CA GLY A 728 -0.81 2.94 -29.47
C GLY A 728 -0.60 4.43 -29.57
N ARG A 729 0.28 4.84 -30.48
CA ARG A 729 0.78 6.20 -30.58
C ARG A 729 0.08 7.03 -31.66
N LYS A 730 -0.81 6.40 -32.44
CA LYS A 730 -1.47 7.01 -33.61
C LYS A 730 -0.45 7.56 -34.62
N MET A 731 0.61 6.80 -34.83
CA MET A 731 1.67 7.06 -35.81
C MET A 731 1.52 6.06 -36.96
N THR A 732 1.88 6.45 -38.17
CA THR A 732 2.00 5.50 -39.27
C THR A 732 3.14 4.51 -39.02
N ARG A 733 3.09 3.32 -39.64
CA ARG A 733 4.18 2.32 -39.51
C ARG A 733 5.53 2.89 -39.93
N SER A 734 5.56 3.72 -40.98
CA SER A 734 6.80 4.35 -41.46
C SER A 734 7.34 5.37 -40.46
N GLU A 735 6.49 6.17 -39.80
CA GLU A 735 6.93 7.07 -38.73
C GLU A 735 7.49 6.31 -37.53
N VAL A 736 6.85 5.19 -37.15
CA VAL A 736 7.35 4.33 -36.07
C VAL A 736 8.69 3.71 -36.45
N ASP A 737 8.82 3.20 -37.67
CA ASP A 737 10.05 2.59 -38.16
C ASP A 737 11.21 3.60 -38.20
N ALA A 738 10.95 4.84 -38.64
CA ALA A 738 11.94 5.91 -38.70
C ALA A 738 12.52 6.30 -37.32
N VAL A 739 11.75 6.17 -36.24
CA VAL A 739 12.22 6.37 -34.85
C VAL A 739 12.54 5.06 -34.15
N GLY A 740 12.35 3.93 -34.84
CA GLY A 740 12.52 2.57 -34.38
C GLY A 740 13.88 2.00 -34.76
N GLN A 741 13.90 0.90 -35.52
CA GLN A 741 15.14 0.24 -35.96
C GLN A 741 16.06 -0.19 -34.80
N GLY A 742 15.48 -0.47 -33.63
CA GLY A 742 16.16 -0.94 -32.43
C GLY A 742 16.76 0.15 -31.55
N ARG A 743 16.62 1.43 -31.91
CA ARG A 743 17.29 2.55 -31.21
C ARG A 743 16.72 2.80 -29.82
N VAL A 744 17.61 2.90 -28.83
CA VAL A 744 17.27 3.31 -27.46
C VAL A 744 17.23 4.84 -27.40
N TRP A 745 16.22 5.37 -26.72
CA TRP A 745 16.06 6.81 -26.50
C TRP A 745 16.03 7.11 -25.01
N ALA A 746 16.65 8.22 -24.60
CA ALA A 746 16.34 8.82 -23.31
C ALA A 746 14.90 9.36 -23.31
N GLY A 747 14.23 9.41 -22.16
CA GLY A 747 12.82 9.81 -22.07
C GLY A 747 12.56 11.21 -22.63
N GLN A 748 13.51 12.15 -22.45
CA GLN A 748 13.43 13.47 -23.07
C GLN A 748 13.44 13.40 -24.60
N GLN A 749 14.31 12.57 -25.20
CA GLN A 749 14.34 12.36 -26.65
C GLN A 749 13.06 11.63 -27.13
N ALA A 750 12.57 10.67 -26.36
CA ALA A 750 11.37 9.90 -26.69
C ALA A 750 10.11 10.78 -26.74
N LEU A 751 10.04 11.83 -25.91
CA LEU A 751 9.00 12.86 -26.00
C LEU A 751 9.06 13.59 -27.34
N ASP A 752 10.25 14.06 -27.75
CA ASP A 752 10.44 14.77 -29.03
C ASP A 752 10.09 13.87 -30.23
N LYS A 753 10.29 12.55 -30.09
CA LYS A 753 9.90 11.53 -31.08
C LYS A 753 8.45 11.07 -30.98
N LYS A 754 7.63 11.66 -30.09
CA LYS A 754 6.22 11.31 -29.84
C LYS A 754 5.99 9.88 -29.32
N LEU A 755 7.06 9.22 -28.87
CA LEU A 755 7.00 7.90 -28.23
C LEU A 755 6.47 8.00 -26.78
N VAL A 756 6.65 9.15 -26.15
CA VAL A 756 6.15 9.50 -24.81
C VAL A 756 5.19 10.70 -24.95
N ASP A 757 4.21 10.82 -24.06
CA ASP A 757 3.25 11.93 -24.09
C ASP A 757 3.67 13.12 -23.23
N GLU A 758 4.19 12.86 -22.03
CA GLU A 758 4.57 13.90 -21.07
C GLU A 758 5.77 13.46 -20.22
N MET A 759 6.57 14.44 -19.79
CA MET A 759 7.60 14.21 -18.78
C MET A 759 6.96 14.01 -17.41
N GLY A 760 7.34 12.94 -16.72
CA GLY A 760 6.88 12.69 -15.35
C GLY A 760 7.15 11.25 -14.90
N GLY A 761 7.21 11.06 -13.58
CA GLY A 761 7.30 9.74 -12.94
C GLY A 761 5.95 9.22 -12.44
N LEU A 762 6.02 8.33 -11.46
CA LEU A 762 4.85 7.65 -10.88
C LEU A 762 3.83 8.62 -10.27
N ARG A 763 4.28 9.72 -9.65
CA ARG A 763 3.39 10.72 -9.03
C ARG A 763 2.39 11.28 -10.03
N HIS A 764 2.89 11.76 -11.17
CA HIS A 764 2.09 12.35 -12.25
C HIS A 764 1.13 11.32 -12.84
N ALA A 765 1.59 10.08 -13.05
CA ALA A 765 0.73 9.00 -13.54
C ALA A 765 -0.41 8.68 -12.56
N LEU A 766 -0.14 8.66 -11.25
CA LEU A 766 -1.15 8.44 -10.21
C LEU A 766 -2.13 9.61 -10.11
N GLU A 767 -1.65 10.85 -10.16
CA GLU A 767 -2.50 12.06 -10.18
C GLU A 767 -3.44 12.04 -11.39
N TYR A 768 -2.92 11.76 -12.59
CA TYR A 768 -3.74 11.64 -13.79
C TYR A 768 -4.74 10.49 -13.67
N ALA A 769 -4.31 9.32 -13.19
CA ALA A 769 -5.20 8.17 -13.00
C ALA A 769 -6.34 8.47 -12.01
N ARG A 770 -6.07 9.19 -10.92
CA ARG A 770 -7.12 9.62 -9.97
C ARG A 770 -8.10 10.56 -10.63
N LYS A 771 -7.61 11.57 -11.37
CA LYS A 771 -8.46 12.50 -12.12
C LYS A 771 -9.33 11.77 -13.14
N ALA A 772 -8.73 10.91 -13.97
CA ALA A 772 -9.44 10.13 -14.99
C ALA A 772 -10.45 9.13 -14.39
N GLY A 773 -10.15 8.60 -13.21
CA GLY A 773 -11.05 7.71 -12.46
C GLY A 773 -12.09 8.43 -11.59
N HIS A 774 -12.12 9.77 -11.57
CA HIS A 774 -12.95 10.59 -10.68
C HIS A 774 -12.78 10.22 -9.20
N LEU A 775 -11.54 9.99 -8.79
CA LEU A 775 -11.16 9.56 -7.44
C LEU A 775 -10.57 10.73 -6.63
N PRO A 776 -10.75 10.74 -5.30
CA PRO A 776 -10.08 11.70 -4.44
C PRO A 776 -8.56 11.47 -4.41
N ASP A 777 -7.79 12.51 -4.07
CA ASP A 777 -6.32 12.48 -4.03
C ASP A 777 -5.74 11.40 -3.10
N ASP A 778 -6.47 11.07 -2.03
CA ASP A 778 -6.10 10.06 -1.05
C ASP A 778 -6.65 8.65 -1.40
N ALA A 779 -7.16 8.44 -2.62
CA ALA A 779 -7.68 7.15 -3.05
C ALA A 779 -6.63 6.04 -2.89
N PRO A 780 -7.00 4.86 -2.36
CA PRO A 780 -6.05 3.77 -2.15
C PRO A 780 -5.48 3.27 -3.46
N ILE A 781 -4.33 2.62 -3.34
CA ILE A 781 -3.64 1.96 -4.45
C ILE A 781 -3.69 0.45 -4.20
N GLN A 782 -4.19 -0.32 -5.16
CA GLN A 782 -4.04 -1.78 -5.19
C GLN A 782 -2.85 -2.12 -6.07
N GLU A 783 -1.87 -2.80 -5.49
CA GLU A 783 -0.68 -3.22 -6.22
C GLU A 783 -0.86 -4.64 -6.79
N GLU A 784 -0.49 -4.83 -8.04
CA GLU A 784 -0.58 -6.11 -8.76
C GLU A 784 0.71 -6.37 -9.58
N PRO A 785 1.14 -7.64 -9.75
CA PRO A 785 0.66 -8.84 -9.06
C PRO A 785 0.84 -8.75 -7.53
N PRO A 786 0.17 -9.55 -6.70
CA PRO A 786 0.49 -9.64 -5.28
C PRO A 786 1.93 -10.13 -5.10
N ILE A 787 2.55 -9.78 -3.97
CA ILE A 787 3.85 -10.37 -3.62
C ILE A 787 3.57 -11.82 -3.22
N GLU A 788 4.00 -12.77 -4.04
CA GLU A 788 3.99 -14.18 -3.67
C GLU A 788 4.97 -14.37 -2.50
N LYS A 789 4.42 -14.66 -1.33
CA LYS A 789 5.17 -15.02 -0.13
C LYS A 789 5.40 -16.52 -0.15
N THR A 790 6.59 -16.96 0.22
CA THR A 790 6.82 -18.39 0.45
C THR A 790 6.07 -18.86 1.71
N PHE A 791 5.81 -20.16 1.83
CA PHE A 791 5.23 -20.74 3.05
C PHE A 791 6.09 -20.43 4.27
N LEU A 792 7.42 -20.47 4.13
CA LEU A 792 8.37 -20.14 5.18
C LEU A 792 8.28 -18.66 5.60
N GLU A 793 8.23 -17.72 4.64
CA GLU A 793 8.03 -16.30 4.94
C GLU A 793 6.69 -16.04 5.64
N THR A 794 5.64 -16.75 5.22
CA THR A 794 4.31 -16.68 5.85
C THR A 794 4.34 -17.23 7.27
N ALA A 795 5.03 -18.35 7.50
CA ALA A 795 5.20 -18.95 8.82
C ALA A 795 6.06 -18.08 9.76
N LEU A 796 7.14 -17.47 9.25
CA LEU A 796 8.01 -16.58 10.02
C LEU A 796 7.29 -15.28 10.43
N GLU A 797 6.47 -14.70 9.54
CA GLU A 797 5.62 -13.56 9.89
C GLU A 797 4.59 -13.89 10.99
N ILE A 798 4.01 -15.11 10.97
CA ILE A 798 3.07 -15.56 12.02
C ILE A 798 3.75 -15.58 13.40
N VAL A 799 5.05 -15.84 13.47
CA VAL A 799 5.84 -15.84 14.72
C VAL A 799 6.57 -14.50 14.94
N GLY A 800 6.26 -13.46 14.15
CA GLY A 800 6.79 -12.11 14.34
C GLY A 800 8.23 -11.88 13.85
N ILE A 801 8.77 -12.77 13.03
CA ILE A 801 10.12 -12.67 12.45
C ILE A 801 10.00 -12.18 11.01
N SER A 802 10.56 -11.00 10.71
CA SER A 802 10.67 -10.53 9.32
C SER A 802 11.88 -11.16 8.62
N PRO A 803 11.70 -11.88 7.51
CA PRO A 803 12.81 -12.44 6.74
C PRO A 803 13.57 -11.32 6.03
N GLY A 804 14.87 -11.23 6.29
CA GLY A 804 15.79 -10.35 5.55
C GLY A 804 16.22 -10.97 4.21
N PRO A 805 16.67 -10.16 3.23
CA PRO A 805 17.16 -10.69 1.97
C PRO A 805 18.44 -11.52 2.17
N LEU A 806 18.46 -12.72 1.57
CA LEU A 806 19.68 -13.50 1.37
C LEU A 806 20.60 -12.71 0.41
N VAL A 807 21.76 -12.33 0.94
CA VAL A 807 22.75 -11.47 0.27
C VAL A 807 23.53 -12.29 -0.75
N VAL A 808 23.41 -11.94 -2.04
CA VAL A 808 24.30 -12.41 -3.12
C VAL A 808 25.28 -11.28 -3.53
N ASP A 809 25.39 -10.21 -2.74
CA ASP A 809 26.15 -8.97 -3.06
C ASP A 809 27.67 -9.08 -3.11
N GLY A 810 28.21 -10.31 -3.07
CA GLY A 810 29.64 -10.56 -3.27
C GLY A 810 30.10 -10.70 -4.73
N LEU A 811 29.19 -10.79 -5.71
CA LEU A 811 29.58 -10.95 -7.12
C LEU A 811 29.77 -9.58 -7.81
N PRO A 812 30.94 -9.32 -8.44
CA PRO A 812 31.16 -8.13 -9.25
C PRO A 812 30.06 -7.92 -10.29
N LEU A 813 29.66 -6.66 -10.51
CA LEU A 813 28.62 -6.28 -11.47
C LEU A 813 28.87 -6.88 -12.86
N GLN A 814 30.14 -6.92 -13.29
CA GLN A 814 30.54 -7.49 -14.59
C GLN A 814 30.24 -8.98 -14.72
N ILE A 815 30.34 -9.76 -13.62
CA ILE A 815 30.03 -11.18 -13.61
C ILE A 815 28.52 -11.40 -13.62
N ARG A 816 27.77 -10.58 -12.86
CA ARG A 816 26.30 -10.60 -12.88
C ARG A 816 25.75 -10.25 -14.26
N ASP A 817 26.32 -9.25 -14.93
CA ASP A 817 25.91 -8.83 -16.27
C ASP A 817 26.29 -9.88 -17.32
N ALA A 818 27.48 -10.48 -17.23
CA ALA A 818 27.86 -11.61 -18.08
C ALA A 818 26.89 -12.78 -17.89
N VAL A 819 26.58 -13.17 -16.65
CA VAL A 819 25.63 -14.27 -16.33
C VAL A 819 24.22 -13.97 -16.84
N ARG A 820 23.72 -12.73 -16.65
CA ARG A 820 22.44 -12.28 -17.22
C ARG A 820 22.44 -12.29 -18.75
N ALA A 821 23.57 -11.99 -19.38
CA ALA A 821 23.71 -11.99 -20.82
C ALA A 821 23.68 -13.43 -21.39
N VAL A 822 24.22 -14.43 -20.68
CA VAL A 822 24.10 -15.86 -21.06
C VAL A 822 22.77 -16.49 -20.66
N ALA A 823 22.06 -15.98 -19.66
CA ALA A 823 20.82 -16.57 -19.14
C ALA A 823 19.69 -16.73 -20.19
N PRO A 824 19.48 -15.81 -21.16
CA PRO A 824 18.56 -16.02 -22.28
C PRO A 824 18.93 -17.19 -23.20
N MET A 825 20.18 -17.66 -23.15
CA MET A 825 20.61 -18.86 -23.88
C MET A 825 20.21 -20.16 -23.16
N ALA A 826 19.71 -20.06 -21.92
CA ALA A 826 19.03 -21.14 -21.23
C ALA A 826 17.51 -20.93 -21.32
N ILE A 827 16.82 -21.76 -22.11
CA ILE A 827 15.36 -21.79 -22.12
C ILE A 827 14.91 -22.43 -20.80
N TYR A 828 14.44 -21.60 -19.87
CA TYR A 828 13.81 -22.06 -18.64
C TYR A 828 12.33 -22.34 -18.87
N THR A 829 11.86 -23.53 -18.51
CA THR A 829 10.47 -23.73 -18.07
C THR A 829 10.47 -23.88 -16.55
N ASP A 830 9.29 -23.76 -15.92
CA ASP A 830 9.07 -23.55 -14.47
C ASP A 830 9.81 -24.51 -13.51
N SER A 831 10.44 -25.58 -14.01
CA SER A 831 11.33 -26.45 -13.23
C SER A 831 12.44 -27.17 -13.99
N THR A 832 12.65 -26.94 -15.29
CA THR A 832 13.59 -27.75 -16.10
C THR A 832 14.23 -26.98 -17.26
N PRO A 833 15.55 -27.09 -17.48
CA PRO A 833 16.18 -26.68 -18.73
C PRO A 833 15.66 -27.58 -19.86
N LEU A 834 15.12 -27.01 -20.94
CA LEU A 834 14.76 -27.78 -22.13
C LEU A 834 16.03 -28.16 -22.91
N ALA A 835 16.76 -29.17 -22.42
CA ALA A 835 17.33 -30.16 -23.32
C ALA A 835 16.24 -31.22 -23.49
N ARG A 836 15.52 -31.22 -24.62
CA ARG A 836 14.60 -32.30 -24.96
C ARG A 836 15.40 -33.58 -25.19
N THR A 837 15.62 -34.34 -24.13
CA THR A 837 15.73 -35.79 -24.18
C THR A 837 14.52 -36.33 -23.43
N GLU A 838 13.37 -36.39 -24.11
CA GLU A 838 12.34 -37.36 -23.74
C GLU A 838 12.92 -38.73 -24.08
N TRP A 839 13.46 -39.40 -23.07
CA TRP A 839 13.81 -40.80 -23.16
C TRP A 839 12.52 -41.58 -22.86
N GLU A 840 11.83 -42.02 -23.91
CA GLU A 840 10.87 -43.12 -23.77
C GLU A 840 11.66 -44.40 -23.44
N PRO A 841 11.27 -45.17 -22.41
CA PRO A 841 11.78 -46.52 -22.25
C PRO A 841 11.33 -47.32 -23.47
N ILE A 842 12.29 -47.82 -24.25
CA ILE A 842 12.04 -48.86 -25.25
C ILE A 842 11.39 -50.04 -24.50
N GLY A 843 10.13 -50.32 -24.82
CA GLY A 843 9.43 -51.49 -24.31
C GLY A 843 10.19 -52.76 -24.66
N GLU A 844 10.28 -53.65 -23.68
CA GLU A 844 10.68 -55.04 -23.89
C GLU A 844 9.74 -55.69 -24.91
N SER A 845 10.20 -55.92 -26.13
CA SER A 845 9.63 -56.91 -27.03
C SER A 845 10.63 -58.04 -27.18
N GLY A 846 10.39 -59.16 -26.51
CA GLY A 846 11.23 -60.34 -26.62
C GLY A 846 10.95 -61.39 -25.54
N LYS A 847 9.71 -61.85 -25.43
CA LYS A 847 9.44 -63.22 -24.95
C LYS A 847 8.58 -63.92 -25.99
N ASP A 848 9.15 -65.01 -26.46
CA ASP A 848 8.58 -66.03 -27.32
C ASP A 848 7.20 -66.49 -26.82
N ASP A 849 6.27 -66.69 -27.76
CA ASP A 849 5.33 -67.81 -27.77
C ASP A 849 4.70 -67.89 -29.17
N ASP A 850 5.38 -68.61 -30.06
CA ASP A 850 4.76 -69.31 -31.19
C ASP A 850 4.68 -70.79 -30.78
N ASP A 851 3.51 -71.24 -30.34
CA ASP A 851 3.04 -72.61 -30.55
C ASP A 851 1.50 -72.60 -30.63
N LYS A 852 1.01 -72.72 -31.89
CA LYS A 852 -0.35 -72.97 -32.41
C LYS A 852 -1.22 -71.82 -32.90
#